data_AF-A0A1E3KAP8-F1
#
_entry.id   AF-A0A1E3KAP8-F1
#
_cell.length_a   1.000
_cell.length_b   1.000
_cell.length_c   1.000
_cell.angle_alpha   90.00
_cell.angle_beta   90.00
_cell.angle_gamma   90.00
#
_symmetry.space_group_name_H-M   'P 1'
#
loop_
_entity.id
_entity.type
_entity.pdbx_description
1 polymer ?
#
loop_
_entity_poly.entity_id
_entity_poly.type
_entity_poly.pdbx_seq_one_letter_code
_entity_poly.pdbx_strand_id
1 'polypeptide(L)'
;MLHPLTSDAKASLFAYGAHLHKSAVTLPLSLFTALGFTSYEQVPARTPIATNLGAVLFKAAQTPTSTAAVWITDGRVPRGKDKPIDPKIPMAEAIKLAGHGKILENVQRDVGREGEDVKVLALIGGGYFSNGIALNTIEHASSPGQETWDNICASDNIVSFLCSDISDEQPAFMQGQGKALSQRVIVTVACVRWNAAAGGVALVTACDVVLAGRGVVLNPSYRGMGLHRSELHSFSYLHRCGPIHAAEISQHIARSLLWPRRRRDWLWRVPLVPAMAEAKVRYFTTTRTFPPLHQLRNEELSQMLLDSFYSIRLERYHSRRYKFVRKLKAGSTPARYAVHEKERRQDEEDKAEFDDVPKWDPAVPFLSGLCAREEDVLGSVGGPDGKERSCNLITGEERRIVDPISGLLSCTIEMLPLGGLGGEPLDVVVIDEMQILGDENRGGSWAKAILGTAAKDIHLYGDETTVELLRGMITSLGDTLTIHEYNRLTPLLVGDASIENEYIKIEDGDCVVKFSRLCTFNFKRVIESRGKKCAVVYGALSPETRAEKAKDFNNDNGLCKVLVASDAVEMGLNLKIKIIIFEALSKFNGKEQVPISLMQVKQSAGRAGRFKTGADKNIATPDEAPFSSGYATTFKPADLPVLRKVLDWKLPPIARAKMDIPTISLIELAALLTSSLIYGDLVKHCSTLAKPPPSTVVTDSFNKLAIADVIEPEIGLLSFAPISSRDEKAKEVVRNLVDDYVTLGCAAVESIYSTTDLLLTLGDVLETLQTLPPLSETAIPGLLKKQKVPHLLINPLPKLETLHKSLVLYIWLSLRLEVSFPDRLVAQE
;
A
#
# COMPACT_ATOMS: atom_id res chain seq x y z
N MET A 1 -41.55 26.29 -13.46
CA MET A 1 -42.76 25.67 -12.89
C MET A 1 -43.60 25.13 -14.03
N LEU A 2 -43.95 23.84 -13.99
CA LEU A 2 -45.11 23.30 -14.71
C LEU A 2 -46.07 22.81 -13.60
N HIS A 3 -47.34 23.20 -13.69
CA HIS A 3 -48.40 23.03 -12.68
C HIS A 3 -49.70 22.70 -13.44
N PRO A 4 -50.77 22.15 -12.84
CA PRO A 4 -50.91 21.01 -11.92
C PRO A 4 -51.28 19.70 -12.65
N LEU A 5 -51.20 18.60 -11.90
CA LEU A 5 -51.69 17.26 -12.22
C LEU A 5 -53.18 17.27 -12.65
N THR A 6 -53.49 16.70 -13.81
CA THR A 6 -54.82 16.10 -14.04
C THR A 6 -54.82 14.68 -13.49
N SER A 7 -55.96 14.26 -12.94
CA SER A 7 -56.14 13.05 -12.12
C SER A 7 -56.09 11.71 -12.89
N ASP A 8 -55.71 11.69 -14.18
CA ASP A 8 -55.78 10.47 -15.00
C ASP A 8 -54.53 10.15 -15.86
N ALA A 9 -53.40 10.83 -15.66
CA ALA A 9 -52.19 10.53 -16.44
C ALA A 9 -51.42 9.32 -15.88
N LYS A 10 -51.72 8.11 -16.39
CA LYS A 10 -50.78 6.98 -16.36
C LYS A 10 -49.56 7.33 -17.24
N ALA A 11 -48.36 7.23 -16.65
CA ALA A 11 -47.02 7.49 -17.21
C ALA A 11 -46.63 8.97 -17.41
N SER A 12 -46.11 9.62 -16.36
CA SER A 12 -45.43 10.92 -16.45
C SER A 12 -43.90 10.77 -16.65
N LEU A 13 -43.36 11.21 -17.79
CA LEU A 13 -41.91 11.32 -18.04
C LEU A 13 -41.31 12.43 -17.17
N PHE A 14 -40.27 12.12 -16.39
CA PHE A 14 -39.60 13.10 -15.53
C PHE A 14 -38.36 13.67 -16.21
N ALA A 15 -38.32 14.99 -16.42
CA ALA A 15 -37.27 15.70 -17.13
C ALA A 15 -36.27 16.38 -16.19
N TYR A 16 -34.97 16.30 -16.51
CA TYR A 16 -33.86 16.84 -15.71
C TYR A 16 -32.81 17.50 -16.60
N GLY A 17 -32.06 18.47 -16.03
CA GLY A 17 -30.95 19.14 -16.72
C GLY A 17 -31.44 20.08 -17.82
N ALA A 18 -31.89 21.27 -17.45
CA ALA A 18 -32.50 22.23 -18.37
C ALA A 18 -31.58 23.43 -18.64
N HIS A 19 -31.28 23.74 -19.90
CA HIS A 19 -30.60 24.96 -20.32
C HIS A 19 -31.54 25.88 -21.11
N LEU A 20 -31.74 27.11 -20.63
CA LEU A 20 -32.76 28.04 -21.15
C LEU A 20 -32.15 29.10 -22.08
N HIS A 21 -32.55 29.07 -23.35
CA HIS A 21 -32.35 30.16 -24.31
C HIS A 21 -33.44 31.21 -24.12
N LYS A 22 -33.07 32.42 -23.72
CA LYS A 22 -34.03 33.50 -23.38
C LYS A 22 -34.39 34.40 -24.57
N SER A 23 -33.75 34.21 -25.72
CA SER A 23 -33.96 35.00 -26.94
C SER A 23 -33.81 34.13 -28.17
N ALA A 24 -34.68 34.33 -29.16
CA ALA A 24 -34.64 33.64 -30.44
C ALA A 24 -33.31 33.86 -31.20
N VAL A 25 -32.65 35.00 -31.00
CA VAL A 25 -31.36 35.32 -31.65
C VAL A 25 -30.23 34.39 -31.19
N THR A 26 -30.37 33.77 -30.02
CA THR A 26 -29.38 32.81 -29.49
C THR A 26 -29.55 31.40 -30.04
N LEU A 27 -30.54 31.18 -30.90
CA LEU A 27 -30.78 29.90 -31.56
C LEU A 27 -30.42 30.02 -33.04
N PRO A 28 -29.61 29.09 -33.59
CA PRO A 28 -29.33 29.06 -35.02
C PRO A 28 -30.63 29.00 -35.83
N LEU A 29 -30.72 29.84 -36.86
CA LEU A 29 -31.89 29.90 -37.76
C LEU A 29 -32.21 28.53 -38.37
N SER A 30 -31.18 27.73 -38.64
CA SER A 30 -31.28 26.39 -39.21
C SER A 30 -32.14 25.41 -38.39
N LEU A 31 -32.21 25.58 -37.05
CA LEU A 31 -32.88 24.61 -36.18
C LEU A 31 -34.41 24.55 -36.38
N PHE A 32 -35.03 25.66 -36.75
CA PHE A 32 -36.49 25.73 -36.94
C PHE A 32 -36.89 25.89 -38.41
N THR A 33 -36.01 26.39 -39.28
CA THR A 33 -36.23 26.35 -40.74
C THR A 33 -36.19 24.92 -41.28
N ALA A 34 -35.36 24.05 -40.70
CA ALA A 34 -35.36 22.63 -41.03
C ALA A 34 -36.67 21.91 -40.70
N LEU A 35 -37.47 22.45 -39.76
CA LEU A 35 -38.81 21.95 -39.41
C LEU A 35 -39.92 22.55 -40.28
N GLY A 36 -39.57 23.37 -41.28
CA GLY A 36 -40.51 24.06 -42.16
C GLY A 36 -41.02 25.41 -41.65
N PHE A 37 -40.49 25.95 -40.55
CA PHE A 37 -40.89 27.26 -40.03
C PHE A 37 -39.92 28.36 -40.45
N THR A 38 -40.41 29.49 -40.97
CA THR A 38 -39.53 30.56 -41.47
C THR A 38 -38.99 31.47 -40.35
N SER A 39 -39.56 31.40 -39.14
CA SER A 39 -39.03 32.09 -37.95
C SER A 39 -39.30 31.31 -36.66
N TYR A 40 -38.55 31.62 -35.60
CA TYR A 40 -38.71 30.98 -34.30
C TYR A 40 -40.11 31.24 -33.70
N GLU A 41 -40.70 32.40 -33.98
CA GLU A 41 -42.02 32.81 -33.49
C GLU A 41 -43.11 31.88 -34.00
N GLN A 42 -42.98 31.37 -35.23
CA GLN A 42 -43.96 30.48 -35.87
C GLN A 42 -43.98 29.08 -35.28
N VAL A 43 -42.89 28.64 -34.64
CA VAL A 43 -42.83 27.33 -33.98
C VAL A 43 -43.89 27.30 -32.87
N PRO A 44 -44.78 26.32 -32.77
CA PRO A 44 -45.76 26.29 -31.69
C PRO A 44 -45.09 26.12 -30.31
N ALA A 45 -45.69 26.67 -29.25
CA ALA A 45 -45.19 26.43 -27.89
C ALA A 45 -45.24 24.94 -27.53
N ARG A 46 -44.29 24.47 -26.72
CA ARG A 46 -44.11 23.08 -26.27
C ARG A 46 -43.71 22.10 -27.38
N THR A 47 -43.27 22.60 -28.53
CA THR A 47 -42.79 21.79 -29.65
C THR A 47 -41.31 21.43 -29.44
N PRO A 48 -40.90 20.16 -29.60
CA PRO A 48 -39.49 19.81 -29.69
C PRO A 48 -38.91 20.34 -31.01
N ILE A 49 -37.74 20.99 -30.94
CA ILE A 49 -37.11 21.72 -32.04
C ILE A 49 -35.89 20.95 -32.59
N ALA A 50 -35.02 20.43 -31.71
CA ALA A 50 -33.78 19.78 -32.12
C ALA A 50 -33.35 18.71 -31.09
N THR A 51 -32.48 17.77 -31.49
CA THR A 51 -31.79 16.86 -30.56
C THR A 51 -30.27 16.96 -30.68
N ASN A 52 -29.53 16.82 -29.58
CA ASN A 52 -28.06 16.81 -29.59
C ASN A 52 -27.50 15.96 -28.45
N LEU A 53 -26.61 15.01 -28.74
CA LEU A 53 -25.94 14.13 -27.77
C LEU A 53 -26.86 13.62 -26.64
N GLY A 54 -28.09 13.23 -26.99
CA GLY A 54 -29.07 12.70 -26.03
C GLY A 54 -30.01 13.74 -25.39
N ALA A 55 -29.76 15.04 -25.57
CA ALA A 55 -30.64 16.14 -25.16
C ALA A 55 -31.69 16.49 -26.22
N VAL A 56 -32.78 17.15 -25.80
CA VAL A 56 -33.86 17.67 -26.67
C VAL A 56 -34.16 19.13 -26.37
N LEU A 57 -34.21 19.98 -27.40
CA LEU A 57 -34.60 21.38 -27.30
C LEU A 57 -36.11 21.52 -27.45
N PHE A 58 -36.79 22.18 -26.52
CA PHE A 58 -38.22 22.47 -26.59
C PHE A 58 -38.49 23.98 -26.65
N LYS A 59 -39.43 24.41 -27.48
CA LYS A 59 -39.99 25.76 -27.36
C LYS A 59 -40.80 25.84 -26.06
N ALA A 60 -40.47 26.76 -25.16
CA ALA A 60 -41.29 26.98 -23.97
C ALA A 60 -42.59 27.74 -24.31
N ALA A 61 -43.57 27.70 -23.41
CA ALA A 61 -44.74 28.56 -23.51
C ALA A 61 -44.32 30.03 -23.41
N GLN A 62 -44.77 30.86 -24.35
CA GLN A 62 -44.40 32.28 -24.38
C GLN A 62 -45.03 33.02 -23.20
N THR A 63 -44.29 33.98 -22.65
CA THR A 63 -44.81 34.98 -21.73
C THR A 63 -44.79 36.34 -22.45
N PRO A 64 -45.58 37.34 -22.00
CA PRO A 64 -45.66 38.64 -22.69
C PRO A 64 -44.31 39.37 -22.85
N THR A 65 -43.30 38.98 -22.08
CA THR A 65 -41.99 39.64 -22.01
C THR A 65 -40.82 38.76 -22.46
N SER A 66 -41.04 37.49 -22.84
CA SER A 66 -39.95 36.63 -23.32
C SER A 66 -40.38 35.44 -24.17
N THR A 67 -39.57 35.15 -25.20
CA THR A 67 -39.63 33.96 -26.05
C THR A 67 -38.46 33.05 -25.68
N ALA A 68 -38.74 31.92 -25.04
CA ALA A 68 -37.68 31.04 -24.53
C ALA A 68 -37.74 29.62 -25.11
N ALA A 69 -36.57 29.01 -25.32
CA ALA A 69 -36.44 27.58 -25.62
C ALA A 69 -35.60 26.91 -24.53
N VAL A 70 -35.81 25.62 -24.28
CA VAL A 70 -35.11 24.88 -23.23
C VAL A 70 -34.52 23.58 -23.77
N TRP A 71 -33.21 23.41 -23.67
CA TRP A 71 -32.56 22.11 -23.84
C TRP A 71 -32.75 21.29 -22.58
N ILE A 72 -33.19 20.06 -22.74
CA ILE A 72 -33.35 19.11 -21.64
C ILE A 72 -32.46 17.93 -21.94
N THR A 73 -31.49 17.66 -21.07
CA THR A 73 -30.44 16.68 -21.33
C THR A 73 -30.90 15.26 -21.06
N ASP A 74 -31.69 15.06 -20.00
CA ASP A 74 -31.98 13.73 -19.50
C ASP A 74 -33.41 13.59 -18.97
N GLY A 75 -33.93 12.35 -18.99
CA GLY A 75 -35.23 12.01 -18.45
C GLY A 75 -35.25 10.65 -17.76
N ARG A 76 -36.36 10.38 -17.05
CA ARG A 76 -36.66 9.06 -16.49
C ARG A 76 -38.03 8.60 -16.96
N VAL A 77 -38.11 7.35 -17.38
CA VAL A 77 -39.35 6.72 -17.85
C VAL A 77 -40.11 6.16 -16.64
N PRO A 78 -41.38 6.53 -16.44
CA PRO A 78 -42.21 5.95 -15.39
C PRO A 78 -42.55 4.49 -15.73
N ARG A 79 -42.35 3.57 -14.78
CA ARG A 79 -42.84 2.18 -14.89
C ARG A 79 -44.10 1.97 -14.05
N GLY A 80 -44.85 0.91 -14.39
CA GLY A 80 -46.08 0.50 -13.69
C GLY A 80 -45.89 0.33 -12.18
N LYS A 81 -47.01 0.36 -11.43
CA LYS A 81 -47.02 0.30 -9.96
C LYS A 81 -46.08 -0.81 -9.45
N ASP A 82 -45.25 -0.45 -8.47
CA ASP A 82 -44.38 -1.34 -7.68
C ASP A 82 -42.96 -1.62 -8.20
N LYS A 83 -42.41 -0.77 -9.08
CA LYS A 83 -40.97 -0.78 -9.43
C LYS A 83 -40.31 0.58 -9.20
N PRO A 84 -39.05 0.63 -8.70
CA PRO A 84 -38.31 1.88 -8.58
C PRO A 84 -38.11 2.54 -9.96
N ILE A 85 -38.01 3.87 -9.98
CA ILE A 85 -37.82 4.64 -11.22
C ILE A 85 -36.47 4.24 -11.84
N ASP A 86 -36.45 3.97 -13.16
CA ASP A 86 -35.22 3.67 -13.90
C ASP A 86 -34.17 4.79 -13.76
N PRO A 87 -32.87 4.46 -13.95
CA PRO A 87 -31.79 5.44 -13.90
C PRO A 87 -32.01 6.59 -14.89
N LYS A 88 -31.37 7.72 -14.61
CA LYS A 88 -31.40 8.91 -15.47
C LYS A 88 -30.78 8.55 -16.83
N ILE A 89 -31.56 8.60 -17.89
CA ILE A 89 -31.13 8.31 -19.27
C ILE A 89 -31.30 9.56 -20.14
N PRO A 90 -30.64 9.64 -21.31
CA PRO A 90 -30.78 10.80 -22.17
C PRO A 90 -32.23 11.07 -22.57
N MET A 91 -32.63 12.35 -22.61
CA MET A 91 -34.03 12.75 -22.78
C MET A 91 -34.63 12.25 -24.10
N ALA A 92 -33.83 12.27 -25.18
CA ALA A 92 -34.28 11.79 -26.49
C ALA A 92 -34.63 10.29 -26.45
N GLU A 93 -33.91 9.51 -25.65
CA GLU A 93 -34.14 8.08 -25.47
C GLU A 93 -35.33 7.84 -24.53
N ALA A 94 -35.44 8.62 -23.45
CA ALA A 94 -36.54 8.55 -22.50
C ALA A 94 -37.92 8.80 -23.17
N ILE A 95 -38.01 9.75 -24.11
CA ILE A 95 -39.23 10.03 -24.89
C ILE A 95 -39.62 8.83 -25.78
N LYS A 96 -38.63 8.16 -26.39
CA LYS A 96 -38.86 6.98 -27.23
C LYS A 96 -39.35 5.80 -26.40
N LEU A 97 -38.67 5.52 -25.29
CA LEU A 97 -39.01 4.43 -24.37
C LEU A 97 -40.34 4.64 -23.65
N ALA A 98 -40.77 5.89 -23.44
CA ALA A 98 -42.10 6.23 -22.93
C ALA A 98 -43.22 6.06 -23.97
N GLY A 99 -42.94 5.60 -25.19
CA GLY A 99 -43.93 5.39 -26.26
C GLY A 99 -44.33 6.66 -27.03
N HIS A 100 -43.64 7.78 -26.81
CA HIS A 100 -43.93 9.05 -27.46
C HIS A 100 -43.01 9.35 -28.66
N GLY A 101 -42.26 8.37 -29.17
CA GLY A 101 -41.23 8.54 -30.20
C GLY A 101 -41.68 9.27 -31.48
N LYS A 102 -42.97 9.20 -31.85
CA LYS A 102 -43.52 9.91 -33.02
C LYS A 102 -43.31 11.43 -32.97
N ILE A 103 -43.24 12.03 -31.77
CA ILE A 103 -43.03 13.47 -31.62
C ILE A 103 -41.62 13.93 -32.05
N LEU A 104 -40.70 12.99 -32.24
CA LEU A 104 -39.32 13.26 -32.67
C LEU A 104 -39.11 13.04 -34.18
N GLU A 105 -40.11 12.57 -34.94
CA GLU A 105 -39.96 12.14 -36.35
C GLU A 105 -39.49 13.25 -37.30
N ASN A 106 -39.75 14.52 -36.97
CA ASN A 106 -39.29 15.66 -37.78
C ASN A 106 -38.14 16.44 -37.13
N VAL A 107 -37.63 16.01 -35.98
CA VAL A 107 -36.62 16.75 -35.21
C VAL A 107 -35.23 16.43 -35.77
N GLN A 108 -34.59 17.39 -36.44
CA GLN A 108 -33.23 17.19 -36.94
C GLN A 108 -32.19 17.21 -35.80
N ARG A 109 -31.17 16.35 -35.94
CA ARG A 109 -30.02 16.30 -35.03
C ARG A 109 -29.19 17.55 -35.27
N ASP A 110 -29.00 18.36 -34.24
CA ASP A 110 -28.06 19.48 -34.30
C ASP A 110 -26.66 18.90 -34.35
N VAL A 111 -26.11 18.82 -35.57
CA VAL A 111 -24.69 18.58 -35.79
C VAL A 111 -24.03 19.94 -35.64
N GLY A 112 -23.98 20.42 -34.40
CA GLY A 112 -23.36 21.71 -34.07
C GLY A 112 -21.96 21.75 -34.67
N ARG A 113 -21.62 22.89 -35.31
CA ARG A 113 -20.31 23.11 -35.95
C ARG A 113 -19.19 22.75 -34.97
N GLU A 114 -18.33 21.80 -35.36
CA GLU A 114 -17.02 21.64 -34.74
C GLU A 114 -16.29 22.99 -34.80
N GLY A 115 -15.85 23.50 -33.64
CA GLY A 115 -14.91 24.63 -33.60
C GLY A 115 -15.33 25.91 -32.88
N GLU A 116 -16.40 25.95 -32.06
CA GLU A 116 -16.50 27.02 -31.06
C GLU A 116 -15.63 26.68 -29.85
N ASP A 117 -14.45 27.28 -29.84
CA ASP A 117 -13.39 27.07 -28.87
C ASP A 117 -13.81 27.69 -27.52
N VAL A 118 -14.40 26.87 -26.64
CA VAL A 118 -14.82 27.28 -25.29
C VAL A 118 -13.66 27.99 -24.59
N LYS A 119 -13.82 29.26 -24.23
CA LYS A 119 -12.78 30.04 -23.51
C LYS A 119 -13.07 30.23 -22.02
N VAL A 120 -14.32 30.02 -21.61
CA VAL A 120 -14.75 30.14 -20.22
C VAL A 120 -15.66 28.98 -19.86
N LEU A 121 -15.34 28.29 -18.77
CA LEU A 121 -16.16 27.27 -18.14
C LEU A 121 -16.75 27.84 -16.84
N ALA A 122 -18.01 28.23 -16.87
CA ALA A 122 -18.70 28.77 -15.69
C ALA A 122 -19.52 27.69 -14.97
N LEU A 123 -19.19 27.40 -13.71
CA LEU A 123 -19.93 26.50 -12.84
C LEU A 123 -21.02 27.29 -12.10
N ILE A 124 -22.28 26.94 -12.33
CA ILE A 124 -23.43 27.59 -11.72
C ILE A 124 -24.29 26.51 -11.06
N GLY A 125 -24.54 26.65 -9.76
CA GLY A 125 -25.44 25.74 -9.05
C GLY A 125 -26.91 26.17 -9.05
N GLY A 126 -27.78 25.28 -8.56
CA GLY A 126 -29.23 25.47 -8.49
C GLY A 126 -29.67 26.29 -7.26
N GLY A 127 -30.73 25.87 -6.55
CA GLY A 127 -31.13 26.48 -5.25
C GLY A 127 -30.13 26.27 -4.11
N TYR A 128 -29.07 25.52 -4.39
CA TYR A 128 -27.88 25.27 -3.58
C TYR A 128 -26.72 25.10 -4.59
N PHE A 129 -25.51 25.57 -4.29
CA PHE A 129 -24.41 25.54 -5.27
C PHE A 129 -23.98 24.10 -5.59
N SER A 130 -23.56 23.36 -4.56
CA SER A 130 -23.35 21.92 -4.60
C SER A 130 -23.28 21.39 -3.16
N ASN A 131 -23.89 20.22 -2.94
CA ASN A 131 -23.87 19.55 -1.63
C ASN A 131 -22.64 18.62 -1.47
N GLY A 132 -21.82 18.45 -2.52
CA GLY A 132 -20.80 17.40 -2.56
C GLY A 132 -21.45 16.02 -2.72
N ILE A 133 -21.06 15.08 -1.87
CA ILE A 133 -21.57 13.71 -1.87
C ILE A 133 -23.10 13.60 -1.71
N ALA A 134 -23.72 12.70 -2.46
CA ALA A 134 -25.17 12.55 -2.48
C ALA A 134 -25.66 11.62 -1.35
N LEU A 135 -25.76 12.14 -0.12
CA LEU A 135 -26.09 11.36 1.08
C LEU A 135 -27.40 10.55 0.97
N ASN A 136 -28.43 11.06 0.28
CA ASN A 136 -29.67 10.31 0.06
C ASN A 136 -29.46 9.12 -0.90
N THR A 137 -28.64 9.29 -1.93
CA THR A 137 -28.32 8.21 -2.88
C THR A 137 -27.52 7.13 -2.17
N ILE A 138 -26.50 7.53 -1.41
CA ILE A 138 -25.67 6.67 -0.57
C ILE A 138 -26.52 5.86 0.42
N GLU A 139 -27.46 6.52 1.11
CA GLU A 139 -28.32 5.88 2.10
C GLU A 139 -29.30 4.87 1.49
N HIS A 140 -29.63 5.01 0.20
CA HIS A 140 -30.54 4.12 -0.52
C HIS A 140 -29.83 3.10 -1.41
N ALA A 141 -28.50 3.10 -1.46
CA ALA A 141 -27.71 2.15 -2.21
C ALA A 141 -27.65 0.79 -1.51
N SER A 142 -27.47 -0.28 -2.30
CA SER A 142 -27.27 -1.64 -1.78
C SER A 142 -25.99 -1.78 -0.97
N SER A 143 -24.95 -1.01 -1.31
CA SER A 143 -23.72 -0.86 -0.52
C SER A 143 -23.44 0.63 -0.29
N PRO A 144 -23.84 1.19 0.87
CA PRO A 144 -23.60 2.60 1.17
C PRO A 144 -22.12 2.99 1.22
N GLY A 145 -21.23 2.09 1.65
CA GLY A 145 -19.78 2.35 1.65
C GLY A 145 -19.22 2.50 0.23
N GLN A 146 -19.62 1.59 -0.68
CA GLN A 146 -19.22 1.66 -2.09
C GLN A 146 -19.81 2.88 -2.80
N GLU A 147 -21.09 3.18 -2.58
CA GLU A 147 -21.71 4.37 -3.18
C GLU A 147 -21.09 5.66 -2.63
N THR A 148 -20.73 5.71 -1.34
CA THR A 148 -19.93 6.81 -0.76
C THR A 148 -18.63 6.98 -1.52
N TRP A 149 -17.86 5.90 -1.64
CA TRP A 149 -16.59 5.88 -2.36
C TRP A 149 -16.70 6.37 -3.81
N ASP A 150 -17.71 5.89 -4.53
CA ASP A 150 -17.95 6.27 -5.92
C ASP A 150 -18.34 7.75 -6.04
N ASN A 151 -19.13 8.29 -5.10
CA ASN A 151 -19.50 9.72 -5.06
C ASN A 151 -18.28 10.62 -4.81
N ILE A 152 -17.39 10.20 -3.91
CA ILE A 152 -16.13 10.88 -3.61
C ILE A 152 -15.22 10.84 -4.82
N CYS A 153 -14.96 9.65 -5.38
CA CYS A 153 -14.10 9.48 -6.55
C CYS A 153 -14.62 10.28 -7.76
N ALA A 154 -15.94 10.36 -7.95
CA ALA A 154 -16.54 11.19 -8.98
C ALA A 154 -16.31 12.69 -8.74
N SER A 155 -16.41 13.13 -7.49
CA SER A 155 -16.18 14.54 -7.12
C SER A 155 -14.70 14.91 -7.24
N ASP A 156 -13.79 14.03 -6.80
CA ASP A 156 -12.34 14.12 -7.01
C ASP A 156 -11.99 14.21 -8.50
N ASN A 157 -12.65 13.43 -9.35
CA ASN A 157 -12.41 13.47 -10.79
C ASN A 157 -12.80 14.84 -11.37
N ILE A 158 -13.88 15.45 -10.90
CA ILE A 158 -14.28 16.79 -11.34
C ILE A 158 -13.31 17.85 -10.80
N VAL A 159 -12.93 17.78 -9.53
CA VAL A 159 -11.95 18.73 -8.96
C VAL A 159 -10.60 18.57 -9.66
N SER A 160 -10.13 17.34 -9.84
CA SER A 160 -8.92 17.02 -10.59
C SER A 160 -9.03 17.44 -12.05
N PHE A 161 -10.21 17.41 -12.67
CA PHE A 161 -10.42 17.94 -14.02
C PHE A 161 -10.29 19.47 -14.07
N LEU A 162 -10.85 20.17 -13.08
CA LEU A 162 -10.74 21.62 -12.95
C LEU A 162 -9.31 22.06 -12.63
N CYS A 163 -8.57 21.22 -11.91
CA CYS A 163 -7.18 21.42 -11.50
C CYS A 163 -6.13 20.66 -12.34
N SER A 164 -6.53 20.00 -13.43
CA SER A 164 -5.65 19.14 -14.25
C SER A 164 -4.56 19.92 -14.96
N ASP A 165 -4.63 21.25 -14.86
CA ASP A 165 -3.62 22.19 -15.26
C ASP A 165 -2.45 22.28 -14.28
N ILE A 166 -2.42 21.52 -13.18
CA ILE A 166 -1.41 21.66 -12.11
C ILE A 166 -0.54 20.38 -11.89
N SER A 167 -0.93 19.23 -12.45
CA SER A 167 -0.12 17.99 -12.42
C SER A 167 0.66 17.77 -13.73
N ASP A 168 1.90 17.25 -13.64
CA ASP A 168 2.68 16.84 -14.83
C ASP A 168 2.13 15.59 -15.49
N GLU A 169 1.44 14.78 -14.70
CA GLU A 169 0.74 13.59 -15.16
C GLU A 169 -0.74 13.89 -15.29
N GLN A 170 -1.31 13.59 -16.45
CA GLN A 170 -2.76 13.62 -16.60
C GLN A 170 -3.39 12.46 -15.81
N PRO A 171 -4.47 12.70 -15.05
CA PRO A 171 -5.22 11.65 -14.39
C PRO A 171 -5.58 10.53 -15.36
N ALA A 172 -5.63 9.27 -14.90
CA ALA A 172 -5.90 8.11 -15.76
C ALA A 172 -7.17 8.27 -16.62
N PHE A 173 -8.22 8.92 -16.08
CA PHE A 173 -9.46 9.20 -16.83
C PHE A 173 -9.32 10.28 -17.93
N MET A 174 -8.25 11.07 -17.90
CA MET A 174 -7.89 12.07 -18.92
C MET A 174 -6.89 11.55 -19.95
N GLN A 175 -6.20 10.43 -19.68
CA GLN A 175 -5.23 9.88 -20.61
C GLN A 175 -5.93 9.54 -21.95
N GLY A 176 -5.46 10.15 -23.04
CA GLY A 176 -6.07 10.04 -24.37
C GLY A 176 -7.28 10.97 -24.63
N GLN A 177 -7.76 11.71 -23.62
CA GLN A 177 -8.89 12.65 -23.68
C GLN A 177 -8.40 14.11 -23.79
N GLY A 178 -7.64 14.43 -24.83
CA GLY A 178 -7.31 15.83 -25.19
C GLY A 178 -6.41 16.62 -24.22
N LYS A 179 -6.17 17.90 -24.54
CA LYS A 179 -5.28 18.81 -23.81
C LYS A 179 -5.95 19.35 -22.52
N ALA A 180 -5.15 19.62 -21.49
CA ALA A 180 -5.61 20.20 -20.21
C ALA A 180 -6.27 21.58 -20.40
N LEU A 181 -7.07 22.05 -19.43
CA LEU A 181 -7.82 23.31 -19.54
C LEU A 181 -6.91 24.53 -19.74
N SER A 182 -5.73 24.56 -19.12
CA SER A 182 -4.72 25.61 -19.31
C SER A 182 -4.16 25.62 -20.74
N GLN A 183 -3.84 24.46 -21.30
CA GLN A 183 -3.35 24.29 -22.67
C GLN A 183 -4.39 24.66 -23.72
N ARG A 184 -5.68 24.59 -23.36
CA ARG A 184 -6.82 25.03 -24.18
C ARG A 184 -7.23 26.49 -23.94
N VAL A 185 -6.55 27.19 -23.01
CA VAL A 185 -6.83 28.60 -22.69
C VAL A 185 -8.26 28.77 -22.14
N ILE A 186 -8.73 27.80 -21.35
CA ILE A 186 -10.06 27.78 -20.74
C ILE A 186 -9.97 28.28 -19.31
N VAL A 187 -10.68 29.37 -19.04
CA VAL A 187 -10.79 29.97 -17.71
C VAL A 187 -11.99 29.39 -16.97
N THR A 188 -11.79 28.90 -15.75
CA THR A 188 -12.88 28.33 -14.94
C THR A 188 -13.43 29.36 -13.94
N VAL A 189 -14.75 29.47 -13.84
CA VAL A 189 -15.43 30.46 -12.98
C VAL A 189 -16.53 29.79 -12.14
N ALA A 190 -16.43 29.81 -10.82
CA ALA A 190 -17.49 29.36 -9.92
C ALA A 190 -18.43 30.51 -9.56
N CYS A 191 -19.68 30.45 -10.01
CA CYS A 191 -20.72 31.44 -9.74
C CYS A 191 -21.62 30.97 -8.58
N VAL A 192 -21.23 31.33 -7.36
CA VAL A 192 -21.86 30.87 -6.12
C VAL A 192 -22.96 31.84 -5.68
N ARG A 193 -24.20 31.52 -6.06
CA ARG A 193 -25.39 32.33 -5.67
C ARG A 193 -26.08 31.84 -4.40
N TRP A 194 -25.82 30.58 -4.02
CA TRP A 194 -26.44 29.88 -2.92
C TRP A 194 -25.39 29.05 -2.18
N ASN A 195 -25.73 28.56 -1.00
CA ASN A 195 -24.79 27.88 -0.11
C ASN A 195 -24.09 26.69 -0.79
N ALA A 196 -22.88 26.37 -0.33
CA ALA A 196 -22.11 25.20 -0.75
C ALA A 196 -21.70 24.40 0.48
N ALA A 197 -21.84 23.07 0.41
CA ALA A 197 -21.33 22.15 1.42
C ALA A 197 -19.96 21.59 0.97
N ALA A 198 -19.32 20.75 1.79
CA ALA A 198 -17.92 20.39 1.69
C ALA A 198 -17.43 20.11 0.25
N GLY A 199 -17.86 19.05 -0.43
CA GLY A 199 -17.44 18.80 -1.82
C GLY A 199 -17.84 19.90 -2.82
N GLY A 200 -18.88 20.69 -2.52
CA GLY A 200 -19.24 21.87 -3.28
C GLY A 200 -18.27 23.04 -3.09
N VAL A 201 -17.77 23.26 -1.87
CA VAL A 201 -16.76 24.28 -1.59
C VAL A 201 -15.45 23.90 -2.27
N ALA A 202 -15.06 22.62 -2.27
CA ALA A 202 -13.89 22.10 -2.98
C ALA A 202 -13.94 22.44 -4.47
N LEU A 203 -15.09 22.22 -5.10
CA LEU A 203 -15.37 22.57 -6.49
C LEU A 203 -15.26 24.07 -6.77
N VAL A 204 -15.72 24.91 -5.84
CA VAL A 204 -15.62 26.37 -5.93
C VAL A 204 -14.17 26.78 -5.93
N THR A 205 -13.40 26.28 -4.97
CA THR A 205 -12.00 26.68 -4.75
C THR A 205 -11.04 26.08 -5.77
N ALA A 206 -11.47 25.03 -6.49
CA ALA A 206 -10.78 24.47 -7.64
C ALA A 206 -10.82 25.38 -8.89
N CYS A 207 -11.80 26.30 -8.97
CA CYS A 207 -11.93 27.21 -10.10
C CYS A 207 -10.94 28.39 -10.04
N ASP A 208 -10.63 28.96 -11.20
CA ASP A 208 -9.70 30.09 -11.33
C ASP A 208 -10.28 31.38 -10.75
N VAL A 209 -11.61 31.58 -10.86
CA VAL A 209 -12.31 32.71 -10.25
C VAL A 209 -13.57 32.28 -9.55
N VAL A 210 -13.80 32.83 -8.36
CA VAL A 210 -15.02 32.61 -7.57
C VAL A 210 -15.82 33.91 -7.49
N LEU A 211 -17.07 33.86 -7.93
CA LEU A 211 -18.05 34.94 -7.81
C LEU A 211 -19.13 34.51 -6.82
N ALA A 212 -19.00 34.93 -5.57
CA ALA A 212 -19.94 34.56 -4.50
C ALA A 212 -20.85 35.72 -4.07
N GLY A 213 -22.13 35.43 -3.84
CA GLY A 213 -23.06 36.39 -3.23
C GLY A 213 -22.78 36.63 -1.75
N ARG A 214 -22.97 37.87 -1.27
CA ARG A 214 -22.67 38.27 0.13
C ARG A 214 -23.38 37.45 1.23
N GLY A 215 -24.47 36.75 0.91
CA GLY A 215 -25.22 35.92 1.86
C GLY A 215 -25.00 34.42 1.73
N VAL A 216 -24.03 34.00 0.91
CA VAL A 216 -23.70 32.59 0.69
C VAL A 216 -22.95 32.05 1.91
N VAL A 217 -23.39 30.90 2.39
CA VAL A 217 -22.67 30.11 3.39
C VAL A 217 -21.86 29.02 2.69
N LEU A 218 -20.55 29.02 2.90
CA LEU A 218 -19.64 27.95 2.48
C LEU A 218 -19.33 27.10 3.72
N ASN A 219 -19.68 25.82 3.68
CA ASN A 219 -19.36 24.87 4.74
C ASN A 219 -18.35 23.85 4.21
N PRO A 220 -17.04 24.01 4.50
CA PRO A 220 -15.98 23.15 3.97
C PRO A 220 -15.84 21.82 4.72
N SER A 221 -16.59 21.59 5.81
CA SER A 221 -16.26 20.54 6.78
C SER A 221 -17.10 19.28 6.64
N TYR A 222 -16.41 18.17 6.36
CA TYR A 222 -16.90 16.80 6.53
C TYR A 222 -16.68 16.25 7.95
N ARG A 223 -15.90 16.95 8.78
CA ARG A 223 -15.49 16.48 10.10
C ARG A 223 -16.69 16.24 11.03
N GLY A 224 -17.69 17.11 10.98
CA GLY A 224 -18.95 16.93 11.73
C GLY A 224 -19.82 15.77 11.24
N MET A 225 -19.56 15.23 10.04
CA MET A 225 -20.18 14.01 9.52
C MET A 225 -19.37 12.75 9.84
N GLY A 226 -18.18 12.88 10.44
CA GLY A 226 -17.28 11.76 10.69
C GLY A 226 -16.55 11.25 9.45
N LEU A 227 -16.41 12.08 8.43
CA LEU A 227 -15.61 11.80 7.24
C LEU A 227 -14.30 12.58 7.31
N HIS A 228 -13.20 11.89 7.04
CA HIS A 228 -11.92 12.49 6.71
C HIS A 228 -12.00 13.07 5.29
N ARG A 229 -11.16 14.07 5.05
CA ARG A 229 -11.21 14.94 3.86
C ARG A 229 -11.17 14.14 2.53
N SER A 230 -11.78 14.68 1.47
CA SER A 230 -11.58 14.32 0.05
C SER A 230 -12.04 15.47 -0.84
N GLU A 231 -12.25 15.26 -2.14
CA GLU A 231 -12.45 16.31 -3.15
C GLU A 231 -11.21 17.19 -3.30
N LEU A 232 -10.03 16.60 -3.07
CA LEU A 232 -8.74 17.30 -3.05
C LEU A 232 -8.82 18.51 -2.09
N HIS A 233 -9.39 18.34 -0.90
CA HIS A 233 -9.64 19.42 0.06
C HIS A 233 -8.33 20.10 0.50
N SER A 234 -7.28 19.33 0.74
CA SER A 234 -5.97 19.84 1.13
C SER A 234 -5.37 20.69 0.01
N PHE A 235 -5.61 20.33 -1.24
CA PHE A 235 -5.20 21.12 -2.39
C PHE A 235 -6.09 22.37 -2.61
N SER A 236 -7.39 22.17 -2.72
CA SER A 236 -8.35 23.19 -3.09
C SER A 236 -8.53 24.26 -2.00
N TYR A 237 -8.48 23.90 -0.71
CA TYR A 237 -8.60 24.88 0.38
C TYR A 237 -7.28 25.48 0.79
N LEU A 238 -6.27 24.66 1.09
CA LEU A 238 -5.03 25.15 1.68
C LEU A 238 -4.13 25.80 0.62
N HIS A 239 -3.92 25.10 -0.50
CA HIS A 239 -2.95 25.51 -1.51
C HIS A 239 -3.51 26.54 -2.51
N ARG A 240 -4.78 26.46 -2.90
CA ARG A 240 -5.40 27.43 -3.82
C ARG A 240 -5.91 28.71 -3.13
N CYS A 241 -6.46 28.63 -1.91
CA CYS A 241 -6.93 29.83 -1.19
C CYS A 241 -5.86 30.47 -0.28
N GLY A 242 -4.80 29.73 0.04
CA GLY A 242 -3.76 30.13 0.99
C GLY A 242 -4.20 29.93 2.45
N PRO A 243 -3.25 29.74 3.38
CA PRO A 243 -3.54 29.31 4.76
C PRO A 243 -4.41 30.30 5.55
N ILE A 244 -4.29 31.60 5.28
CA ILE A 244 -5.08 32.65 5.95
C ILE A 244 -6.54 32.56 5.50
N HIS A 245 -6.83 32.56 4.20
CA HIS A 245 -8.21 32.46 3.71
C HIS A 245 -8.80 31.07 3.92
N ALA A 246 -7.99 30.01 3.89
CA ALA A 246 -8.41 28.65 4.27
C ALA A 246 -8.84 28.60 5.74
N ALA A 247 -8.09 29.26 6.63
CA ALA A 247 -8.45 29.41 8.03
C ALA A 247 -9.69 30.29 8.20
N GLU A 248 -9.85 31.39 7.44
CA GLU A 248 -11.05 32.22 7.47
C GLU A 248 -12.30 31.48 6.99
N ILE A 249 -12.22 30.71 5.90
CA ILE A 249 -13.30 29.85 5.38
C ILE A 249 -13.65 28.75 6.40
N SER A 250 -12.66 28.23 7.13
CA SER A 250 -12.84 27.25 8.21
C SER A 250 -13.39 27.86 9.51
N GLN A 251 -13.07 29.13 9.82
CA GLN A 251 -13.46 29.84 11.04
C GLN A 251 -14.74 30.69 10.89
N HIS A 252 -15.18 31.05 9.68
CA HIS A 252 -16.30 31.98 9.45
C HIS A 252 -17.68 31.45 9.89
N ILE A 253 -17.78 30.19 10.28
CA ILE A 253 -19.02 29.56 10.78
C ILE A 253 -19.33 29.99 12.23
N ALA A 254 -18.38 30.60 12.96
CA ALA A 254 -18.61 31.00 14.36
C ALA A 254 -19.09 32.45 14.57
N ARG A 255 -19.01 33.35 13.57
CA ARG A 255 -19.25 34.80 13.78
C ARG A 255 -20.27 35.49 12.87
N SER A 256 -20.85 34.80 11.89
CA SER A 256 -21.69 35.42 10.85
C SER A 256 -23.18 35.63 11.23
N LEU A 257 -23.54 35.48 12.51
CA LEU A 257 -24.91 35.76 13.02
C LEU A 257 -25.14 37.21 13.52
N LEU A 258 -24.16 38.12 13.42
CA LEU A 258 -24.30 39.48 13.96
C LEU A 258 -23.84 40.59 12.97
N TRP A 259 -24.82 41.36 12.47
CA TRP A 259 -24.72 42.75 11.90
C TRP A 259 -24.36 42.91 10.38
N PRO A 260 -24.66 44.04 9.68
CA PRO A 260 -25.64 44.12 8.59
C PRO A 260 -25.10 44.70 7.26
N ARG A 261 -26.00 44.65 6.27
CA ARG A 261 -26.01 45.22 4.91
C ARG A 261 -25.24 46.54 4.71
N ARG A 262 -24.33 46.59 3.70
CA ARG A 262 -24.31 47.58 2.57
C ARG A 262 -23.05 47.55 1.69
N ARG A 263 -23.28 47.95 0.43
CA ARG A 263 -22.42 48.31 -0.72
C ARG A 263 -22.34 47.31 -1.87
N ARG A 264 -22.70 47.87 -3.04
CA ARG A 264 -22.72 47.38 -4.42
C ARG A 264 -21.41 47.77 -5.11
N ASP A 265 -21.26 47.25 -6.33
CA ASP A 265 -20.23 47.52 -7.36
C ASP A 265 -19.00 46.62 -7.13
N TRP A 266 -18.45 45.91 -8.13
CA TRP A 266 -17.75 46.46 -9.29
C TRP A 266 -17.98 45.69 -10.61
N LEU A 267 -18.13 46.46 -11.69
CA LEU A 267 -17.95 46.09 -13.10
C LEU A 267 -16.47 46.37 -13.46
N TRP A 268 -15.77 45.43 -14.11
CA TRP A 268 -14.53 45.74 -14.85
C TRP A 268 -14.70 45.37 -16.32
N ARG A 269 -14.53 46.38 -17.19
CA ARG A 269 -14.43 46.26 -18.65
C ARG A 269 -12.94 46.14 -19.04
N VAL A 270 -12.45 44.92 -19.03
CA VAL A 270 -11.24 44.46 -19.75
C VAL A 270 -11.71 43.23 -20.54
N PRO A 271 -11.15 42.86 -21.71
CA PRO A 271 -11.33 41.51 -22.24
C PRO A 271 -10.75 40.54 -21.21
N LEU A 272 -11.61 40.15 -20.28
CA LEU A 272 -11.33 39.50 -19.02
C LEU A 272 -10.67 38.13 -19.26
N VAL A 273 -11.07 37.48 -20.35
CA VAL A 273 -10.65 36.14 -20.73
C VAL A 273 -9.15 36.08 -21.13
N PRO A 274 -8.63 36.90 -22.06
CA PRO A 274 -7.18 36.96 -22.34
C PRO A 274 -6.30 37.24 -21.11
N ALA A 275 -6.68 38.21 -20.26
CA ALA A 275 -5.90 38.55 -19.07
C ALA A 275 -5.92 37.44 -18.01
N MET A 276 -7.06 36.79 -17.80
CA MET A 276 -7.18 35.63 -16.91
C MET A 276 -6.42 34.42 -17.44
N ALA A 277 -6.43 34.20 -18.75
CA ALA A 277 -5.69 33.11 -19.37
C ALA A 277 -4.17 33.31 -19.26
N GLU A 278 -3.69 34.53 -19.45
CA GLU A 278 -2.27 34.86 -19.26
C GLU A 278 -1.85 34.72 -17.78
N ALA A 279 -2.69 35.15 -16.84
CA ALA A 279 -2.47 34.94 -15.42
C ALA A 279 -2.44 33.45 -15.04
N LYS A 280 -3.31 32.64 -15.64
CA LYS A 280 -3.39 31.18 -15.45
C LYS A 280 -2.10 30.48 -15.91
N VAL A 281 -1.59 30.83 -17.10
CA VAL A 281 -0.32 30.29 -17.62
C VAL A 281 0.86 30.73 -16.76
N ARG A 282 0.87 31.99 -16.30
CA ARG A 282 1.95 32.51 -15.45
C ARG A 282 1.99 31.84 -14.07
N TYR A 283 0.82 31.61 -13.45
CA TYR A 283 0.71 30.90 -12.19
C TYR A 283 1.27 29.47 -12.29
N PHE A 284 0.94 28.78 -13.40
CA PHE A 284 1.43 27.43 -13.71
C PHE A 284 2.96 27.36 -13.81
N THR A 285 3.61 28.34 -14.44
CA THR A 285 5.06 28.29 -14.68
C THR A 285 5.92 28.77 -13.52
N THR A 286 5.36 29.46 -12.52
CA THR A 286 6.16 30.15 -11.48
C THR A 286 5.88 29.73 -10.03
N THR A 287 4.80 28.98 -9.75
CA THR A 287 4.30 28.78 -8.38
C THR A 287 4.15 27.31 -7.97
N ARG A 288 5.06 26.45 -8.42
CA ARG A 288 4.96 24.99 -8.17
C ARG A 288 5.79 24.57 -6.97
N THR A 289 5.23 24.73 -5.77
CA THR A 289 5.90 24.44 -4.49
C THR A 289 5.20 23.36 -3.67
N PHE A 290 4.36 22.51 -4.28
CA PHE A 290 3.55 21.51 -3.57
C PHE A 290 3.55 20.13 -4.27
N PRO A 291 3.22 19.04 -3.56
CA PRO A 291 3.27 17.67 -4.09
C PRO A 291 2.33 17.44 -5.28
N PRO A 292 2.61 16.45 -6.16
CA PRO A 292 1.70 16.06 -7.23
C PRO A 292 0.27 15.79 -6.74
N LEU A 293 -0.74 16.25 -7.50
CA LEU A 293 -2.16 16.09 -7.16
C LEU A 293 -2.57 14.63 -6.89
N HIS A 294 -1.94 13.66 -7.55
CA HIS A 294 -2.21 12.25 -7.33
C HIS A 294 -1.78 11.79 -5.92
N GLN A 295 -0.72 12.36 -5.34
CA GLN A 295 -0.26 12.01 -3.99
C GLN A 295 -1.24 12.54 -2.94
N LEU A 296 -1.67 13.80 -3.08
CA LEU A 296 -2.70 14.39 -2.20
C LEU A 296 -4.02 13.64 -2.30
N ARG A 297 -4.40 13.23 -3.51
CA ARG A 297 -5.58 12.40 -3.74
C ARG A 297 -5.46 11.05 -3.06
N ASN A 298 -4.33 10.36 -3.23
CA ASN A 298 -4.13 9.05 -2.64
C ASN A 298 -4.14 9.13 -1.10
N GLU A 299 -3.52 10.13 -0.50
CA GLU A 299 -3.52 10.35 0.96
C GLU A 299 -4.95 10.56 1.50
N GLU A 300 -5.70 11.50 0.92
CA GLU A 300 -7.07 11.80 1.35
C GLU A 300 -8.02 10.61 1.14
N LEU A 301 -7.92 9.94 -0.01
CA LEU A 301 -8.72 8.75 -0.29
C LEU A 301 -8.35 7.56 0.61
N SER A 302 -7.07 7.41 0.98
CA SER A 302 -6.63 6.36 1.92
C SER A 302 -7.28 6.51 3.29
N GLN A 303 -7.38 7.75 3.78
CA GLN A 303 -8.07 8.03 5.03
C GLN A 303 -9.58 7.85 4.91
N MET A 304 -10.17 8.22 3.77
CA MET A 304 -11.59 8.02 3.53
C MET A 304 -12.02 6.56 3.33
N LEU A 305 -11.12 5.69 2.87
CA LEU A 305 -11.38 4.25 2.88
C LEU A 305 -11.71 3.77 4.29
N LEU A 306 -11.00 4.29 5.29
CA LEU A 306 -11.25 3.95 6.69
C LEU A 306 -12.65 4.44 7.13
N ASP A 307 -13.09 5.63 6.72
CA ASP A 307 -14.42 6.12 7.07
C ASP A 307 -15.56 5.44 6.30
N SER A 308 -15.25 4.88 5.13
CA SER A 308 -16.25 4.29 4.22
C SER A 308 -16.39 2.78 4.38
N PHE A 309 -15.38 2.11 4.96
CA PHE A 309 -15.29 0.65 4.93
C PHE A 309 -14.80 0.00 6.23
N TYR A 310 -14.24 0.75 7.18
CA TYR A 310 -13.63 0.16 8.36
C TYR A 310 -14.51 0.26 9.61
N SER A 311 -14.85 -0.85 10.25
CA SER A 311 -15.89 -0.97 11.28
C SER A 311 -15.94 0.15 12.34
N ILE A 312 -14.82 0.59 12.91
CA ILE A 312 -14.80 1.65 13.95
C ILE A 312 -15.09 3.06 13.38
N ARG A 313 -14.48 3.42 12.24
CA ARG A 313 -14.66 4.75 11.61
C ARG A 313 -15.92 4.81 10.75
N LEU A 314 -16.27 3.69 10.11
CA LEU A 314 -17.52 3.44 9.38
C LEU A 314 -18.75 3.76 10.23
N GLU A 315 -18.81 3.25 11.47
CA GLU A 315 -20.01 3.43 12.32
C GLU A 315 -20.26 4.91 12.65
N ARG A 316 -19.20 5.71 12.80
CA ARG A 316 -19.28 7.16 13.02
C ARG A 316 -19.92 7.87 11.83
N TYR A 317 -19.43 7.59 10.63
CA TYR A 317 -19.96 8.19 9.41
C TYR A 317 -21.36 7.68 9.07
N HIS A 318 -21.57 6.36 9.09
CA HIS A 318 -22.84 5.74 8.71
C HIS A 318 -23.96 6.13 9.66
N SER A 319 -23.71 6.17 10.97
CA SER A 319 -24.73 6.57 11.94
C SER A 319 -25.09 8.05 11.83
N ARG A 320 -24.12 8.94 11.57
CA ARG A 320 -24.35 10.38 11.36
C ARG A 320 -25.06 10.64 10.04
N ARG A 321 -24.69 9.96 8.96
CA ARG A 321 -25.40 9.98 7.67
C ARG A 321 -26.84 9.55 7.84
N TYR A 322 -27.08 8.39 8.46
CA TYR A 322 -28.42 7.86 8.70
C TYR A 322 -29.29 8.88 9.46
N LYS A 323 -28.78 9.42 10.58
CA LYS A 323 -29.46 10.44 11.39
C LYS A 323 -29.73 11.72 10.61
N PHE A 324 -28.78 12.16 9.79
CA PHE A 324 -28.92 13.35 8.95
C PHE A 324 -30.00 13.18 7.88
N VAL A 325 -29.97 12.08 7.12
CA VAL A 325 -30.93 11.77 6.06
C VAL A 325 -32.34 11.57 6.63
N ARG A 326 -32.45 10.83 7.74
CA ARG A 326 -33.74 10.57 8.43
C ARG A 326 -34.21 11.73 9.31
N LYS A 327 -33.43 12.83 9.41
CA LYS A 327 -33.70 14.01 10.23
C LYS A 327 -34.02 13.66 11.69
N LEU A 328 -33.27 12.71 12.26
CA LEU A 328 -33.43 12.32 13.66
C LEU A 328 -32.95 13.44 14.59
N LYS A 329 -33.67 13.65 15.69
CA LYS A 329 -33.36 14.67 16.68
C LYS A 329 -31.98 14.39 17.31
N ALA A 330 -31.12 15.41 17.35
CA ALA A 330 -29.82 15.31 18.02
C ALA A 330 -30.00 15.09 19.53
N GLY A 331 -29.14 14.25 20.12
CA GLY A 331 -29.19 13.90 21.55
C GLY A 331 -28.71 15.04 22.46
N SER A 332 -27.85 15.92 21.95
CA SER A 332 -27.31 17.08 22.67
C SER A 332 -26.88 18.17 21.68
N THR A 333 -26.67 19.39 22.21
CA THR A 333 -26.06 20.50 21.46
C THR A 333 -24.54 20.31 21.46
N PRO A 334 -23.86 20.36 20.30
CA PRO A 334 -22.40 20.30 20.26
C PRO A 334 -21.76 21.42 21.09
N ALA A 335 -20.66 21.11 21.77
CA ALA A 335 -20.02 22.00 22.72
C ALA A 335 -19.50 23.29 22.07
N ARG A 336 -19.10 23.24 20.79
CA ARG A 336 -18.78 24.45 20.00
C ARG A 336 -19.93 25.46 19.90
N TYR A 337 -21.18 25.01 20.06
CA TYR A 337 -22.38 25.87 20.06
C TYR A 337 -22.92 26.14 21.46
N ALA A 338 -22.44 25.44 22.49
CA ALA A 338 -22.82 25.60 23.90
C ALA A 338 -21.97 26.69 24.59
N VAL A 339 -21.90 27.88 24.00
CA VAL A 339 -21.04 29.00 24.44
C VAL A 339 -21.31 29.54 25.86
N HIS A 340 -22.39 29.08 26.50
CA HIS A 340 -22.86 29.50 27.82
C HIS A 340 -22.42 28.57 28.96
N GLU A 341 -21.81 27.42 28.67
CA GLU A 341 -21.26 26.52 29.70
C GLU A 341 -19.93 27.06 30.24
N LYS A 342 -19.76 27.05 31.58
CA LYS A 342 -18.55 27.55 32.27
C LYS A 342 -17.33 26.64 32.06
N GLU A 343 -17.54 25.34 31.96
CA GLU A 343 -16.53 24.36 31.54
C GLU A 343 -16.92 23.85 30.15
N ARG A 344 -16.08 24.13 29.15
CA ARG A 344 -16.34 23.64 27.79
C ARG A 344 -15.99 22.17 27.73
N ARG A 345 -17.00 21.33 27.55
CA ARG A 345 -16.80 19.95 27.10
C ARG A 345 -16.16 19.97 25.70
N GLN A 346 -15.30 19.01 25.40
CA GLN A 346 -14.72 18.86 24.07
C GLN A 346 -15.65 17.99 23.21
N ASP A 347 -15.95 18.46 21.99
CA ASP A 347 -16.70 17.66 21.02
C ASP A 347 -15.89 16.41 20.64
N GLU A 348 -16.58 15.31 20.32
CA GLU A 348 -15.94 14.04 19.97
C GLU A 348 -14.98 14.20 18.79
N GLU A 349 -15.39 14.96 17.78
CA GLU A 349 -14.61 15.30 16.59
C GLU A 349 -13.35 16.15 16.85
N ASP A 350 -13.25 16.78 18.02
CA ASP A 350 -12.12 17.64 18.38
C ASP A 350 -11.06 16.92 19.22
N LYS A 351 -11.28 15.64 19.56
CA LYS A 351 -10.31 14.81 20.29
C LYS A 351 -9.21 14.33 19.36
N ALA A 352 -7.99 14.18 19.89
CA ALA A 352 -6.86 13.61 19.15
C ALA A 352 -7.18 12.17 18.69
N GLU A 353 -7.89 11.41 19.52
CA GLU A 353 -8.27 10.02 19.22
C GLU A 353 -9.39 9.88 18.16
N PHE A 354 -9.88 11.00 17.60
CA PHE A 354 -11.01 10.96 16.69
C PHE A 354 -10.66 10.37 15.32
N ASP A 355 -9.44 10.58 14.83
CA ASP A 355 -8.99 9.98 13.56
C ASP A 355 -8.29 8.62 13.79
N ASP A 356 -8.04 8.25 15.06
CA ASP A 356 -7.42 6.99 15.46
C ASP A 356 -8.27 5.78 15.09
N VAL A 357 -7.58 4.68 14.79
CA VAL A 357 -8.19 3.44 14.34
C VAL A 357 -7.77 2.28 15.26
N PRO A 358 -8.48 2.03 16.37
CA PRO A 358 -7.96 1.18 17.44
C PRO A 358 -7.80 -0.32 17.11
N LYS A 359 -8.47 -0.90 16.09
CA LYS A 359 -8.37 -2.33 15.68
C LYS A 359 -8.84 -2.59 14.22
N TRP A 360 -8.00 -3.17 13.35
CA TRP A 360 -8.25 -3.37 11.90
C TRP A 360 -9.03 -4.65 11.58
N ASP A 361 -10.15 -4.46 10.85
CA ASP A 361 -11.08 -5.45 10.28
C ASP A 361 -10.87 -5.57 8.73
N PRO A 362 -9.94 -6.42 8.22
CA PRO A 362 -9.60 -6.53 6.79
C PRO A 362 -10.63 -6.98 5.71
N ALA A 363 -11.96 -7.04 5.93
CA ALA A 363 -12.90 -7.77 5.04
C ALA A 363 -13.53 -6.95 3.89
N VAL A 364 -12.81 -6.07 3.18
CA VAL A 364 -13.41 -5.18 2.14
C VAL A 364 -12.72 -5.25 0.76
N PRO A 365 -13.46 -5.41 -0.37
CA PRO A 365 -12.92 -5.92 -1.63
C PRO A 365 -12.81 -4.85 -2.75
N PHE A 366 -11.94 -3.84 -2.61
CA PHE A 366 -11.75 -2.80 -3.66
C PHE A 366 -10.29 -2.53 -4.09
N LEU A 367 -9.34 -3.44 -3.80
CA LEU A 367 -7.90 -3.24 -4.08
C LEU A 367 -7.39 -3.78 -5.44
N SER A 368 -8.27 -4.17 -6.36
CA SER A 368 -7.88 -4.83 -7.62
C SER A 368 -7.19 -3.92 -8.67
N GLY A 369 -6.95 -2.65 -8.37
CA GLY A 369 -6.26 -1.70 -9.27
C GLY A 369 -4.77 -1.52 -9.01
N LEU A 370 -4.22 -2.16 -7.97
CA LEU A 370 -2.83 -2.03 -7.53
C LEU A 370 -1.96 -3.28 -7.86
N CYS A 371 -2.50 -4.23 -8.63
CA CYS A 371 -1.84 -5.49 -8.92
C CYS A 371 -0.69 -5.34 -9.92
N ALA A 372 0.38 -6.08 -9.63
CA ALA A 372 1.64 -6.15 -10.35
C ALA A 372 1.50 -6.46 -11.86
N ARG A 373 2.56 -6.15 -12.62
CA ARG A 373 2.67 -6.56 -14.03
C ARG A 373 2.74 -8.10 -14.08
N GLU A 374 2.27 -8.70 -15.18
CA GLU A 374 2.28 -10.16 -15.42
C GLU A 374 3.67 -10.82 -15.23
N GLU A 375 4.73 -10.01 -15.23
CA GLU A 375 6.13 -10.44 -15.13
C GLU A 375 6.60 -10.75 -13.70
N ASP A 376 5.84 -10.38 -12.66
CA ASP A 376 6.22 -10.52 -11.23
C ASP A 376 5.72 -11.81 -10.55
N VAL A 377 5.08 -12.72 -11.30
CA VAL A 377 4.57 -14.00 -10.79
C VAL A 377 5.72 -15.02 -10.66
N LEU A 378 6.28 -15.18 -9.46
CA LEU A 378 7.36 -16.14 -9.15
C LEU A 378 6.90 -17.62 -9.06
N GLY A 379 5.90 -18.00 -9.86
CA GLY A 379 5.42 -19.37 -10.02
C GLY A 379 4.11 -19.69 -9.32
N SER A 380 3.38 -20.64 -9.89
CA SER A 380 2.10 -21.12 -9.40
C SER A 380 2.27 -22.37 -8.53
N VAL A 381 1.62 -22.38 -7.36
CA VAL A 381 1.47 -23.60 -6.56
C VAL A 381 0.10 -24.18 -6.89
N GLY A 382 0.08 -25.26 -7.66
CA GLY A 382 -1.15 -25.97 -8.00
C GLY A 382 -1.72 -26.67 -6.77
N GLY A 383 -3.04 -26.57 -6.57
CA GLY A 383 -3.76 -27.41 -5.62
C GLY A 383 -3.73 -28.89 -6.03
N PRO A 384 -4.17 -29.80 -5.16
CA PRO A 384 -4.28 -31.24 -5.47
C PRO A 384 -5.17 -31.56 -6.68
N ASP A 385 -6.04 -30.61 -7.07
CA ASP A 385 -6.89 -30.62 -8.26
C ASP A 385 -6.19 -30.08 -9.53
N GLY A 386 -4.91 -29.74 -9.42
CA GLY A 386 -4.09 -29.21 -10.52
C GLY A 386 -4.35 -27.76 -10.88
N LYS A 387 -5.28 -27.08 -10.20
CA LYS A 387 -5.66 -25.67 -10.43
C LYS A 387 -4.79 -24.73 -9.59
N GLU A 388 -4.36 -23.65 -10.21
CA GLU A 388 -3.57 -22.61 -9.56
C GLU A 388 -4.44 -21.82 -8.58
N ARG A 389 -3.89 -21.44 -7.42
CA ARG A 389 -4.56 -20.57 -6.44
C ARG A 389 -3.77 -19.29 -6.27
N SER A 390 -4.46 -18.16 -6.34
CA SER A 390 -3.89 -16.86 -6.01
C SER A 390 -3.44 -16.85 -4.55
N CYS A 391 -2.25 -16.32 -4.28
CA CYS A 391 -1.71 -16.17 -2.93
C CYS A 391 -1.01 -14.83 -2.82
N ASN A 392 -1.38 -14.04 -1.83
CA ASN A 392 -0.69 -12.79 -1.52
C ASN A 392 0.61 -13.07 -0.77
N LEU A 393 1.60 -12.18 -0.90
CA LEU A 393 2.87 -12.21 -0.18
C LEU A 393 3.03 -10.93 0.63
N ILE A 394 3.25 -11.06 1.94
CA ILE A 394 3.56 -9.93 2.82
C ILE A 394 4.81 -10.25 3.65
N THR A 395 5.90 -9.53 3.40
CA THR A 395 7.12 -9.59 4.21
C THR A 395 7.38 -8.24 4.87
N GLY A 396 8.50 -8.11 5.59
CA GLY A 396 8.93 -6.83 6.12
C GLY A 396 9.26 -5.85 4.99
N GLU A 397 9.87 -6.36 3.94
CA GLU A 397 10.54 -5.61 2.88
C GLU A 397 9.73 -5.55 1.58
N GLU A 398 8.71 -6.40 1.45
CA GLU A 398 7.98 -6.58 0.21
C GLU A 398 6.49 -6.86 0.46
N ARG A 399 5.63 -6.34 -0.41
CA ARG A 399 4.21 -6.67 -0.45
C ARG A 399 3.81 -6.93 -1.89
N ARG A 400 3.40 -8.17 -2.19
CA ARG A 400 2.82 -8.54 -3.49
C ARG A 400 1.38 -8.97 -3.28
N ILE A 401 0.45 -8.18 -3.79
CA ILE A 401 -0.98 -8.49 -3.74
C ILE A 401 -1.38 -8.95 -5.14
N VAL A 402 -1.58 -10.27 -5.27
CA VAL A 402 -1.98 -10.92 -6.52
C VAL A 402 -3.50 -10.85 -6.67
N ASP A 403 -4.23 -11.10 -5.57
CA ASP A 403 -5.68 -10.98 -5.51
C ASP A 403 -6.09 -10.60 -4.08
N PRO A 404 -6.72 -9.42 -3.87
CA PRO A 404 -7.21 -8.98 -2.56
C PRO A 404 -8.19 -9.96 -1.89
N ILE A 405 -8.84 -10.83 -2.65
CA ILE A 405 -9.83 -11.82 -2.19
C ILE A 405 -9.28 -13.26 -2.29
N SER A 406 -7.97 -13.43 -2.53
CA SER A 406 -7.33 -14.76 -2.66
C SER A 406 -7.63 -15.71 -1.49
N GLY A 407 -7.92 -15.18 -0.30
CA GLY A 407 -8.11 -15.94 0.94
C GLY A 407 -6.82 -16.62 1.43
N LEU A 408 -5.72 -16.52 0.67
CA LEU A 408 -4.42 -17.11 0.96
C LEU A 408 -3.38 -16.01 1.09
N LEU A 409 -2.66 -16.05 2.21
CA LEU A 409 -1.55 -15.16 2.50
C LEU A 409 -0.33 -16.00 2.88
N SER A 410 0.77 -15.76 2.21
CA SER A 410 2.11 -16.14 2.65
C SER A 410 2.77 -14.92 3.28
N CYS A 411 3.26 -15.03 4.51
CA CYS A 411 3.92 -13.93 5.16
C CYS A 411 5.06 -14.38 6.07
N THR A 412 5.95 -13.44 6.39
CA THR A 412 6.86 -13.64 7.54
C THR A 412 6.05 -13.64 8.82
N ILE A 413 6.51 -14.36 9.85
CA ILE A 413 5.77 -14.53 11.11
C ILE A 413 5.50 -13.18 11.79
N GLU A 414 6.42 -12.22 11.66
CA GLU A 414 6.30 -10.86 12.20
C GLU A 414 5.14 -10.07 11.57
N MET A 415 4.74 -10.43 10.35
CA MET A 415 3.69 -9.77 9.57
C MET A 415 2.35 -10.51 9.62
N LEU A 416 2.26 -11.61 10.38
CA LEU A 416 1.03 -12.40 10.51
C LEU A 416 -0.10 -11.55 11.11
N PRO A 417 -1.25 -11.42 10.42
CA PRO A 417 -2.39 -10.69 10.96
C PRO A 417 -3.06 -11.52 12.05
N LEU A 418 -2.69 -11.26 13.31
CA LEU A 418 -3.19 -12.02 14.46
C LEU A 418 -4.73 -12.00 14.59
N GLY A 419 -5.37 -10.88 14.23
CA GLY A 419 -6.84 -10.76 14.23
C GLY A 419 -7.53 -11.46 13.06
N GLY A 420 -6.76 -12.14 12.21
CA GLY A 420 -7.21 -12.76 10.97
C GLY A 420 -7.23 -11.81 9.77
N LEU A 421 -7.55 -12.37 8.60
CA LEU A 421 -7.69 -11.64 7.33
C LEU A 421 -9.13 -11.21 7.18
N GLY A 422 -9.48 -10.09 7.75
CA GLY A 422 -10.84 -9.62 7.61
C GLY A 422 -11.32 -8.85 8.79
N GLY A 423 -10.66 -9.09 9.93
CA GLY A 423 -11.23 -9.10 11.28
C GLY A 423 -12.03 -10.38 11.50
N GLU A 424 -12.16 -11.17 10.44
CA GLU A 424 -12.59 -12.55 10.43
C GLU A 424 -11.42 -13.47 10.80
N PRO A 425 -11.63 -14.42 11.72
CA PRO A 425 -10.65 -15.45 12.04
C PRO A 425 -10.27 -16.27 10.82
N LEU A 426 -9.01 -16.71 10.79
CA LEU A 426 -8.50 -17.58 9.73
C LEU A 426 -9.04 -19.01 9.90
N ASP A 427 -9.31 -19.70 8.79
CA ASP A 427 -9.64 -21.13 8.88
C ASP A 427 -8.42 -21.95 9.28
N VAL A 428 -7.30 -21.72 8.58
CA VAL A 428 -6.06 -22.48 8.77
C VAL A 428 -4.87 -21.53 8.79
N VAL A 429 -3.98 -21.72 9.76
CA VAL A 429 -2.68 -21.03 9.83
C VAL A 429 -1.58 -22.07 9.90
N VAL A 430 -0.55 -21.90 9.07
CA VAL A 430 0.65 -22.72 9.06
C VAL A 430 1.79 -21.90 9.64
N ILE A 431 2.35 -22.33 10.77
CA ILE A 431 3.55 -21.73 11.38
C ILE A 431 4.68 -22.73 11.21
N ASP A 432 5.67 -22.34 10.42
CA ASP A 432 6.87 -23.13 10.19
C ASP A 432 7.94 -22.83 11.26
N GLU A 433 8.86 -23.78 11.44
CA GLU A 433 10.04 -23.69 12.30
C GLU A 433 9.72 -23.29 13.75
N MET A 434 8.71 -23.93 14.36
CA MET A 434 8.18 -23.61 15.69
C MET A 434 9.22 -23.60 16.82
N GLN A 435 10.35 -24.31 16.67
CA GLN A 435 11.45 -24.29 17.63
C GLN A 435 12.10 -22.92 17.81
N ILE A 436 11.89 -21.98 16.87
CA ILE A 436 12.32 -20.59 17.02
C ILE A 436 11.60 -19.91 18.21
N LEU A 437 10.52 -20.50 18.75
CA LEU A 437 9.91 -20.11 20.02
C LEU A 437 10.93 -19.97 21.18
N GLY A 438 12.03 -20.73 21.15
CA GLY A 438 13.12 -20.65 22.13
C GLY A 438 14.22 -19.63 21.81
N ASP A 439 14.19 -18.97 20.64
CA ASP A 439 15.24 -18.04 20.18
C ASP A 439 15.20 -16.70 20.91
N GLU A 440 16.35 -16.27 21.43
CA GLU A 440 16.49 -15.05 22.24
C GLU A 440 16.08 -13.76 21.50
N ASN A 441 16.19 -13.73 20.17
CA ASN A 441 15.99 -12.51 19.38
C ASN A 441 14.64 -12.46 18.69
N ARG A 442 14.17 -13.60 18.16
CA ARG A 442 12.96 -13.68 17.32
C ARG A 442 11.83 -14.49 17.94
N GLY A 443 12.08 -15.26 19.01
CA GLY A 443 11.10 -16.18 19.56
C GLY A 443 9.82 -15.51 20.07
N GLY A 444 9.89 -14.22 20.45
CA GLY A 444 8.71 -13.41 20.80
C GLY A 444 7.67 -13.32 19.68
N SER A 445 8.09 -13.35 18.41
CA SER A 445 7.17 -13.34 17.27
C SER A 445 6.44 -14.68 17.10
N TRP A 446 7.11 -15.80 17.34
CA TRP A 446 6.47 -17.13 17.36
C TRP A 446 5.52 -17.28 18.54
N ALA A 447 5.92 -16.84 19.73
CA ALA A 447 5.03 -16.85 20.90
C ALA A 447 3.77 -16.02 20.65
N LYS A 448 3.93 -14.82 20.09
CA LYS A 448 2.84 -13.93 19.70
C LYS A 448 1.91 -14.58 18.65
N ALA A 449 2.46 -15.24 17.63
CA ALA A 449 1.69 -15.91 16.60
C ALA A 449 0.93 -17.14 17.14
N ILE A 450 1.60 -18.02 17.87
CA ILE A 450 1.01 -19.25 18.39
C ILE A 450 -0.11 -18.94 19.40
N LEU A 451 0.08 -17.93 20.24
CA LEU A 451 -0.88 -17.60 21.31
C LEU A 451 -1.93 -16.58 20.90
N GLY A 452 -1.65 -15.75 19.90
CA GLY A 452 -2.45 -14.57 19.57
C GLY A 452 -3.24 -14.66 18.29
N THR A 453 -3.01 -15.67 17.45
CA THR A 453 -3.68 -15.76 16.15
C THR A 453 -5.10 -16.30 16.29
N ALA A 454 -6.07 -15.53 15.82
CA ALA A 454 -7.45 -15.95 15.68
C ALA A 454 -7.55 -16.88 14.47
N ALA A 455 -7.44 -18.20 14.72
CA ALA A 455 -7.65 -19.22 13.70
C ALA A 455 -8.42 -20.42 14.26
N LYS A 456 -9.13 -21.16 13.37
CA LYS A 456 -9.79 -22.42 13.75
C LYS A 456 -8.78 -23.54 13.95
N ASP A 457 -7.85 -23.70 13.01
CA ASP A 457 -6.78 -24.69 13.06
C ASP A 457 -5.41 -24.02 12.88
N ILE A 458 -4.48 -24.27 13.82
CA ILE A 458 -3.09 -23.82 13.74
C ILE A 458 -2.18 -25.04 13.60
N HIS A 459 -1.56 -25.17 12.44
CA HIS A 459 -0.60 -26.22 12.13
C HIS A 459 0.81 -25.71 12.43
N LEU A 460 1.45 -26.34 13.42
CA LEU A 460 2.81 -26.03 13.81
C LEU A 460 3.76 -27.07 13.21
N TYR A 461 4.77 -26.59 12.48
CA TYR A 461 5.84 -27.43 11.93
C TYR A 461 7.16 -27.07 12.58
N GLY A 462 7.95 -28.07 12.93
CA GLY A 462 9.27 -27.92 13.53
C GLY A 462 9.69 -29.19 14.25
N ASP A 463 10.72 -29.08 15.09
CA ASP A 463 11.27 -30.26 15.77
C ASP A 463 10.64 -30.56 17.13
N GLU A 464 10.86 -31.79 17.60
CA GLU A 464 10.29 -32.39 18.82
C GLU A 464 10.61 -31.61 20.11
N THR A 465 11.63 -30.74 20.12
CA THR A 465 12.06 -30.02 21.33
C THR A 465 11.00 -29.05 21.87
N THR A 466 10.06 -28.63 21.03
CA THR A 466 9.04 -27.62 21.38
C THR A 466 7.76 -28.26 21.93
N VAL A 467 7.57 -29.57 21.72
CA VAL A 467 6.30 -30.27 21.97
C VAL A 467 5.86 -30.19 23.43
N GLU A 468 6.77 -30.44 24.38
CA GLU A 468 6.43 -30.44 25.81
C GLU A 468 6.10 -29.03 26.32
N LEU A 469 6.79 -28.01 25.82
CA LEU A 469 6.48 -26.62 26.14
C LEU A 469 5.10 -26.23 25.60
N LEU A 470 4.81 -26.57 24.34
CA LEU A 470 3.50 -26.31 23.72
C LEU A 470 2.38 -27.05 24.44
N ARG A 471 2.60 -28.32 24.83
CA ARG A 471 1.64 -29.09 25.61
C ARG A 471 1.29 -28.35 26.91
N GLY A 472 2.29 -27.84 27.64
CA GLY A 472 2.07 -27.06 28.85
C GLY A 472 1.33 -25.75 28.62
N MET A 473 1.72 -24.99 27.59
CA MET A 473 1.13 -23.69 27.27
C MET A 473 -0.30 -23.81 26.75
N ILE A 474 -0.55 -24.68 25.78
CA ILE A 474 -1.84 -24.83 25.09
C ILE A 474 -2.90 -25.45 26.02
N THR A 475 -2.52 -26.43 26.85
CA THR A 475 -3.45 -27.03 27.82
C THR A 475 -4.01 -25.99 28.79
N SER A 476 -3.21 -24.97 29.15
CA SER A 476 -3.66 -23.89 30.04
C SER A 476 -4.68 -22.93 29.40
N LEU A 477 -4.74 -22.89 28.07
CA LEU A 477 -5.66 -22.04 27.30
C LEU A 477 -7.00 -22.74 27.00
N GLY A 478 -7.06 -24.08 27.14
CA GLY A 478 -8.25 -24.88 26.86
C GLY A 478 -8.35 -25.37 25.41
N ASP A 479 -7.32 -25.17 24.60
CA ASP A 479 -7.25 -25.64 23.22
C ASP A 479 -6.80 -27.12 23.12
N THR A 480 -7.09 -27.77 21.99
CA THR A 480 -6.72 -29.17 21.74
C THR A 480 -5.40 -29.25 20.96
N LEU A 481 -4.42 -29.97 21.50
CA LEU A 481 -3.14 -30.23 20.82
C LEU A 481 -3.09 -31.66 20.26
N THR A 482 -3.00 -31.79 18.94
CA THR A 482 -2.76 -33.07 18.25
C THR A 482 -1.34 -33.11 17.72
N ILE A 483 -0.61 -34.19 17.99
CA ILE A 483 0.80 -34.34 17.61
C ILE A 483 0.91 -35.39 16.51
N HIS A 484 1.55 -35.00 15.41
CA HIS A 484 1.89 -35.88 14.30
C HIS A 484 3.41 -35.98 14.18
N GLU A 485 3.95 -37.18 14.36
CA GLU A 485 5.39 -37.44 14.25
C GLU A 485 5.75 -37.87 12.83
N TYR A 486 6.81 -37.26 12.29
CA TYR A 486 7.30 -37.55 10.94
C TYR A 486 8.75 -38.01 11.01
N ASN A 487 9.04 -39.11 10.32
CA ASN A 487 10.40 -39.58 10.13
C ASN A 487 10.99 -38.99 8.85
N ARG A 488 12.32 -38.90 8.81
CA ARG A 488 13.04 -38.43 7.63
C ARG A 488 12.75 -39.33 6.43
N LEU A 489 12.49 -38.72 5.26
CA LEU A 489 12.19 -39.44 4.02
C LEU A 489 13.38 -40.28 3.52
N THR A 490 14.61 -39.79 3.73
CA THR A 490 15.86 -40.49 3.39
C THR A 490 16.74 -40.61 4.63
N PRO A 491 17.52 -41.69 4.81
CA PRO A 491 18.42 -41.81 5.96
C PRO A 491 19.59 -40.82 5.87
N LEU A 492 20.04 -40.29 7.02
CA LEU A 492 21.25 -39.47 7.16
C LEU A 492 22.36 -40.33 7.77
N LEU A 493 23.48 -40.46 7.08
CA LEU A 493 24.61 -41.27 7.52
C LEU A 493 25.85 -40.39 7.76
N VAL A 494 26.65 -40.75 8.76
CA VAL A 494 27.96 -40.13 8.99
C VAL A 494 29.01 -40.93 8.25
N GLY A 495 29.76 -40.27 7.36
CA GLY A 495 30.80 -40.93 6.58
C GLY A 495 31.85 -41.63 7.44
N ASP A 496 32.40 -42.73 6.94
CA ASP A 496 33.41 -43.52 7.68
C ASP A 496 34.76 -42.80 7.80
N ALA A 497 35.05 -41.89 6.86
CA ALA A 497 36.28 -41.09 6.84
C ALA A 497 35.98 -39.60 6.60
N SER A 498 36.85 -38.76 7.15
CA SER A 498 36.91 -37.32 6.83
C SER A 498 37.50 -37.13 5.43
N ILE A 499 37.44 -35.92 4.88
CA ILE A 499 38.20 -35.60 3.66
C ILE A 499 39.68 -35.29 3.92
N GLU A 500 40.21 -35.53 5.13
CA GLU A 500 41.64 -35.51 5.48
C GLU A 500 42.40 -34.22 5.14
N ASN A 501 41.70 -33.08 5.17
CA ASN A 501 42.20 -31.78 4.69
C ASN A 501 42.53 -31.71 3.18
N GLU A 502 42.08 -32.70 2.41
CA GLU A 502 42.36 -32.82 1.00
C GLU A 502 41.20 -32.33 0.15
N TYR A 503 41.33 -31.10 -0.37
CA TYR A 503 40.34 -30.52 -1.29
C TYR A 503 40.12 -31.34 -2.58
N ILE A 504 40.94 -32.36 -2.87
CA ILE A 504 40.78 -33.22 -4.06
C ILE A 504 39.66 -34.24 -3.88
N LYS A 505 39.32 -34.57 -2.63
CA LYS A 505 38.24 -35.50 -2.28
C LYS A 505 36.84 -34.86 -2.37
N ILE A 506 36.76 -33.60 -2.79
CA ILE A 506 35.49 -32.88 -2.94
C ILE A 506 34.89 -33.19 -4.31
N GLU A 507 33.72 -33.81 -4.28
CA GLU A 507 32.98 -34.29 -5.43
C GLU A 507 31.84 -33.35 -5.84
N ASP A 508 31.21 -33.68 -6.96
CA ASP A 508 30.06 -32.93 -7.46
C ASP A 508 28.83 -33.26 -6.59
N GLY A 509 28.09 -32.22 -6.20
CA GLY A 509 26.99 -32.31 -5.25
C GLY A 509 27.41 -32.15 -3.78
N ASP A 510 28.70 -31.95 -3.50
CA ASP A 510 29.17 -31.67 -2.14
C ASP A 510 28.90 -30.23 -1.73
N CYS A 511 28.54 -30.08 -0.45
CA CYS A 511 28.41 -28.78 0.21
C CYS A 511 29.36 -28.68 1.40
N VAL A 512 30.26 -27.70 1.37
CA VAL A 512 31.19 -27.41 2.46
C VAL A 512 30.63 -26.30 3.33
N VAL A 513 30.38 -26.59 4.60
CA VAL A 513 29.88 -25.63 5.59
C VAL A 513 31.06 -24.94 6.28
N LYS A 514 31.13 -23.61 6.17
CA LYS A 514 32.17 -22.75 6.73
C LYS A 514 31.58 -21.51 7.40
N PHE A 515 32.14 -21.12 8.54
CA PHE A 515 31.63 -20.00 9.35
C PHE A 515 32.42 -18.68 9.19
N SER A 516 33.26 -18.57 8.17
CA SER A 516 34.06 -17.36 7.91
C SER A 516 34.02 -16.96 6.44
N ARG A 517 33.57 -15.73 6.17
CA ARG A 517 33.46 -15.16 4.82
C ARG A 517 34.79 -15.17 4.07
N LEU A 518 35.87 -14.72 4.70
CA LEU A 518 37.20 -14.71 4.08
C LEU A 518 37.64 -16.13 3.72
N CYS A 519 37.43 -17.07 4.64
CA CYS A 519 37.75 -18.48 4.42
C CYS A 519 36.89 -19.10 3.32
N THR A 520 35.62 -18.72 3.19
CA THR A 520 34.71 -19.17 2.12
C THR A 520 35.21 -18.76 0.74
N PHE A 521 35.60 -17.50 0.53
CA PHE A 521 36.15 -17.05 -0.76
C PHE A 521 37.52 -17.67 -1.07
N ASN A 522 38.37 -17.85 -0.05
CA ASN A 522 39.62 -18.57 -0.22
C ASN A 522 39.37 -20.03 -0.63
N PHE A 523 38.38 -20.69 -0.03
CA PHE A 523 37.99 -22.05 -0.38
C PHE A 523 37.48 -22.13 -1.82
N LYS A 524 36.59 -21.23 -2.21
CA LYS A 524 36.11 -21.09 -3.60
C LYS A 524 37.27 -21.03 -4.58
N ARG A 525 38.27 -20.17 -4.34
CA ARG A 525 39.46 -20.04 -5.19
C ARG A 525 40.27 -21.34 -5.32
N VAL A 526 40.44 -22.07 -4.21
CA VAL A 526 41.15 -23.35 -4.22
C VAL A 526 40.40 -24.39 -5.05
N ILE A 527 39.08 -24.49 -4.91
CA ILE A 527 38.25 -25.40 -5.72
C ILE A 527 38.27 -25.02 -7.21
N GLU A 528 38.12 -23.73 -7.52
CA GLU A 528 38.15 -23.22 -8.90
C GLU A 528 39.52 -23.39 -9.58
N SER A 529 40.62 -23.28 -8.83
CA SER A 529 41.97 -23.55 -9.35
C SER A 529 42.19 -24.99 -9.81
N ARG A 530 41.31 -25.91 -9.38
CA ARG A 530 41.36 -27.35 -9.70
C ARG A 530 40.37 -27.75 -10.79
N GLY A 531 39.76 -26.76 -11.46
CA GLY A 531 38.87 -26.99 -12.60
C GLY A 531 37.40 -27.21 -12.23
N LYS A 532 37.02 -27.15 -10.95
CA LYS A 532 35.62 -27.24 -10.52
C LYS A 532 35.03 -25.86 -10.22
N LYS A 533 33.85 -25.56 -10.76
CA LYS A 533 33.14 -24.32 -10.46
C LYS A 533 32.35 -24.45 -9.15
N CYS A 534 32.41 -23.41 -8.34
CA CYS A 534 31.91 -23.42 -6.96
C CYS A 534 30.93 -22.25 -6.72
N ALA A 535 29.73 -22.58 -6.26
CA ALA A 535 28.75 -21.63 -5.75
C ALA A 535 29.11 -21.24 -4.31
N VAL A 536 28.78 -20.01 -3.91
CA VAL A 536 29.00 -19.50 -2.56
C VAL A 536 27.70 -18.94 -2.01
N VAL A 537 27.30 -19.38 -0.82
CA VAL A 537 26.08 -18.92 -0.14
C VAL A 537 26.39 -18.56 1.32
N TYR A 538 26.19 -17.31 1.72
CA TYR A 538 26.35 -16.88 3.11
C TYR A 538 25.29 -15.85 3.48
N GLY A 539 25.05 -15.67 4.78
CA GLY A 539 23.87 -14.96 5.29
C GLY A 539 23.71 -13.50 4.85
N ALA A 540 24.80 -12.79 4.55
CA ALA A 540 24.74 -11.39 4.10
C ALA A 540 24.40 -11.22 2.61
N LEU A 541 24.33 -12.29 1.82
CA LEU A 541 23.91 -12.23 0.41
C LEU A 541 22.41 -11.95 0.29
N SER A 542 22.04 -11.19 -0.75
CA SER A 542 20.64 -10.93 -1.08
C SER A 542 19.87 -12.23 -1.36
N PRO A 543 18.55 -12.29 -1.09
CA PRO A 543 17.72 -13.46 -1.40
C PRO A 543 17.80 -13.90 -2.86
N GLU A 544 17.82 -12.94 -3.79
CA GLU A 544 17.86 -13.17 -5.24
C GLU A 544 19.19 -13.84 -5.63
N THR A 545 20.30 -13.32 -5.10
CA THR A 545 21.63 -13.92 -5.33
C THR A 545 21.70 -15.33 -4.78
N ARG A 546 21.14 -15.57 -3.58
CA ARG A 546 21.10 -16.90 -2.98
C ARG A 546 20.26 -17.87 -3.81
N ALA A 547 19.10 -17.44 -4.30
CA ALA A 547 18.24 -18.25 -5.16
C ALA A 547 18.89 -18.56 -6.51
N GLU A 548 19.57 -17.60 -7.14
CA GLU A 548 20.30 -17.80 -8.39
C GLU A 548 21.44 -18.82 -8.23
N LYS A 549 22.27 -18.68 -7.17
CA LYS A 549 23.35 -19.64 -6.90
C LYS A 549 22.83 -21.02 -6.51
N ALA A 550 21.71 -21.10 -5.80
CA ALA A 550 21.04 -22.36 -5.51
C ALA A 550 20.51 -23.02 -6.80
N LYS A 551 19.91 -22.25 -7.72
CA LYS A 551 19.40 -22.73 -9.00
C LYS A 551 20.53 -23.27 -9.89
N ASP A 552 21.65 -22.56 -9.99
CA ASP A 552 22.82 -23.03 -10.74
C ASP A 552 23.40 -24.32 -10.14
N PHE A 553 23.53 -24.39 -8.80
CA PHE A 553 24.00 -25.60 -8.13
C PHE A 553 23.07 -26.81 -8.30
N ASN A 554 21.75 -26.58 -8.27
CA ASN A 554 20.75 -27.65 -8.40
C ASN A 554 20.62 -28.19 -9.83
N ASN A 555 21.04 -27.41 -10.83
CA ASN A 555 20.93 -27.79 -12.23
C ASN A 555 22.02 -28.81 -12.59
N ASP A 556 21.60 -29.96 -13.10
CA ASP A 556 22.54 -31.00 -13.56
C ASP A 556 23.43 -30.51 -14.72
N ASN A 557 22.96 -29.52 -15.49
CA ASN A 557 23.73 -28.81 -16.52
C ASN A 557 24.31 -27.46 -16.03
N GLY A 558 24.12 -27.11 -14.75
CA GLY A 558 24.63 -25.88 -14.17
C GLY A 558 26.15 -25.86 -14.11
N LEU A 559 26.72 -24.64 -14.07
CA LEU A 559 28.17 -24.46 -14.04
C LEU A 559 28.73 -24.86 -12.69
N CYS A 560 28.10 -24.45 -11.59
CA CYS A 560 28.57 -24.76 -10.24
C CYS A 560 28.20 -26.18 -9.81
N LYS A 561 29.22 -27.01 -9.51
CA LYS A 561 29.03 -28.40 -9.05
C LYS A 561 29.28 -28.60 -7.56
N VAL A 562 29.93 -27.63 -6.92
CA VAL A 562 30.24 -27.62 -5.49
C VAL A 562 29.63 -26.38 -4.86
N LEU A 563 29.11 -26.52 -3.64
CA LEU A 563 28.58 -25.41 -2.85
C LEU A 563 29.48 -25.16 -1.63
N VAL A 564 29.87 -23.91 -1.38
CA VAL A 564 30.46 -23.51 -0.10
C VAL A 564 29.48 -22.57 0.59
N ALA A 565 29.01 -22.97 1.76
CA ALA A 565 27.96 -22.25 2.46
C ALA A 565 28.29 -21.93 3.92
N SER A 566 27.67 -20.90 4.48
CA SER A 566 27.60 -20.71 5.94
C SER A 566 26.37 -21.42 6.53
N ASP A 567 26.04 -21.09 7.78
CA ASP A 567 24.73 -21.35 8.40
C ASP A 567 23.51 -20.95 7.54
N ALA A 568 23.69 -20.09 6.53
CA ALA A 568 22.64 -19.77 5.56
C ALA A 568 22.11 -20.98 4.76
N VAL A 569 22.78 -22.14 4.79
CA VAL A 569 22.30 -23.39 4.19
C VAL A 569 21.19 -24.07 5.00
N GLU A 570 21.08 -23.74 6.29
CA GLU A 570 20.17 -24.41 7.25
C GLU A 570 18.71 -24.23 6.80
N MET A 571 18.33 -23.03 6.35
CA MET A 571 16.94 -22.64 6.12
C MET A 571 16.72 -21.92 4.78
N GLY A 572 15.50 -22.01 4.24
CA GLY A 572 14.99 -21.09 3.21
C GLY A 572 15.43 -21.30 1.76
N LEU A 573 16.31 -22.26 1.46
CA LEU A 573 16.64 -22.65 0.08
C LEU A 573 16.24 -24.10 -0.18
N ASN A 574 15.95 -24.48 -1.42
CA ASN A 574 15.90 -25.89 -1.82
C ASN A 574 17.25 -26.24 -2.47
N LEU A 575 17.98 -27.23 -1.96
CA LEU A 575 19.35 -27.53 -2.39
C LEU A 575 19.55 -29.05 -2.58
N LYS A 576 20.06 -29.45 -3.74
CA LYS A 576 20.37 -30.84 -4.12
C LYS A 576 21.76 -31.24 -3.60
N ILE A 577 21.89 -31.38 -2.28
CA ILE A 577 23.18 -31.69 -1.64
C ILE A 577 23.30 -33.21 -1.45
N LYS A 578 24.40 -33.80 -1.92
CA LYS A 578 24.74 -35.22 -1.70
C LYS A 578 25.40 -35.41 -0.33
N ILE A 579 26.43 -34.60 -0.06
CA ILE A 579 27.26 -34.69 1.15
C ILE A 579 27.41 -33.30 1.78
N ILE A 580 27.19 -33.21 3.08
CA ILE A 580 27.55 -32.04 3.90
C ILE A 580 28.93 -32.28 4.52
N ILE A 581 29.85 -31.35 4.31
CA ILE A 581 31.21 -31.40 4.83
C ILE A 581 31.41 -30.23 5.78
N PHE A 582 31.53 -30.50 7.08
CA PHE A 582 31.84 -29.47 8.08
C PHE A 582 33.33 -29.14 8.04
N GLU A 583 33.68 -27.90 7.74
CA GLU A 583 35.10 -27.49 7.77
C GLU A 583 35.67 -27.33 9.18
N ALA A 584 34.81 -26.86 10.10
CA ALA A 584 35.08 -26.81 11.52
C ALA A 584 33.76 -26.99 12.27
N LEU A 585 33.82 -27.51 13.50
CA LEU A 585 32.68 -27.58 14.43
C LEU A 585 32.67 -26.42 15.43
N SER A 586 33.27 -25.29 15.07
CA SER A 586 33.32 -24.07 15.87
C SER A 586 33.16 -22.83 14.97
N LYS A 587 32.59 -21.76 15.52
CA LYS A 587 32.37 -20.48 14.85
C LYS A 587 32.80 -19.31 15.73
N PHE A 588 33.20 -18.21 15.10
CA PHE A 588 33.47 -16.96 15.79
C PHE A 588 32.16 -16.21 16.04
N ASN A 589 31.81 -15.94 17.29
CA ASN A 589 30.57 -15.21 17.61
C ASN A 589 30.73 -13.68 17.56
N GLY A 590 31.92 -13.17 17.24
CA GLY A 590 32.26 -11.74 17.30
C GLY A 590 33.20 -11.38 18.46
N LYS A 591 33.27 -12.24 19.49
CA LYS A 591 34.16 -12.07 20.65
C LYS A 591 35.16 -13.22 20.76
N GLU A 592 34.69 -14.45 20.63
CA GLU A 592 35.51 -15.66 20.79
C GLU A 592 35.07 -16.78 19.84
N GLN A 593 35.90 -17.83 19.75
CA GLN A 593 35.55 -19.06 19.04
C GLN A 593 34.71 -19.95 19.96
N VAL A 594 33.48 -20.22 19.55
CA VAL A 594 32.54 -21.07 20.28
C VAL A 594 32.19 -22.31 19.45
N PRO A 595 31.97 -23.48 20.07
CA PRO A 595 31.41 -24.64 19.36
C PRO A 595 30.08 -24.29 18.70
N ILE A 596 29.80 -24.86 17.52
CA ILE A 596 28.47 -24.73 16.91
C ILE A 596 27.45 -25.55 17.70
N SER A 597 26.21 -25.07 17.78
CA SER A 597 25.19 -25.72 18.60
C SER A 597 24.75 -27.05 17.99
N LEU A 598 24.27 -27.97 18.83
CA LEU A 598 23.72 -29.25 18.40
C LEU A 598 22.60 -29.07 17.33
N MET A 599 21.76 -28.05 17.51
CA MET A 599 20.71 -27.69 16.55
C MET A 599 21.29 -27.35 15.18
N GLN A 600 22.30 -26.47 15.12
CA GLN A 600 22.93 -26.05 13.87
C GLN A 600 23.59 -27.22 13.14
N VAL A 601 24.27 -28.12 13.87
CA VAL A 601 24.86 -29.33 13.28
C VAL A 601 23.78 -30.20 12.64
N LYS A 602 22.69 -30.47 13.36
CA LYS A 602 21.59 -31.31 12.87
C LYS A 602 20.86 -30.67 11.69
N GLN A 603 20.57 -29.37 11.75
CA GLN A 603 19.92 -28.66 10.65
C GLN A 603 20.81 -28.65 9.40
N SER A 604 22.08 -28.28 9.54
CA SER A 604 23.06 -28.28 8.45
C SER A 604 23.23 -29.68 7.83
N ALA A 605 23.46 -30.71 8.66
CA ALA A 605 23.62 -32.09 8.17
C ALA A 605 22.34 -32.64 7.54
N GLY A 606 21.17 -32.27 8.09
CA GLY A 606 19.85 -32.66 7.61
C GLY A 606 19.56 -32.23 6.17
N ARG A 607 20.30 -31.25 5.64
CA ARG A 607 20.22 -30.78 4.25
C ARG A 607 20.70 -31.80 3.22
N ALA A 608 21.56 -32.74 3.60
CA ALA A 608 22.09 -33.75 2.67
C ALA A 608 21.01 -34.77 2.27
N GLY A 609 20.83 -35.07 0.98
CA GLY A 609 19.88 -36.11 0.54
C GLY A 609 18.40 -35.73 0.69
N ARG A 610 18.05 -34.43 0.66
CA ARG A 610 16.66 -33.99 0.60
C ARG A 610 15.94 -34.54 -0.65
N PHE A 611 14.69 -34.98 -0.48
CA PHE A 611 13.82 -35.50 -1.54
C PHE A 611 13.45 -34.41 -2.56
N LYS A 612 13.32 -34.76 -3.86
CA LYS A 612 12.86 -33.81 -4.87
C LYS A 612 11.35 -33.58 -4.70
N THR A 613 10.91 -32.32 -4.67
CA THR A 613 9.56 -31.97 -5.13
C THR A 613 9.62 -31.85 -6.65
N GLY A 614 9.37 -32.96 -7.35
CA GLY A 614 9.29 -33.00 -8.82
C GLY A 614 8.01 -32.35 -9.35
N ALA A 615 8.07 -31.85 -10.59
CA ALA A 615 6.99 -31.14 -11.28
C ALA A 615 5.88 -32.07 -11.85
N ASP A 616 5.89 -33.37 -11.54
CA ASP A 616 4.90 -34.32 -12.04
C ASP A 616 3.70 -34.45 -11.09
N LYS A 617 2.52 -34.12 -11.61
CA LYS A 617 1.28 -33.81 -10.88
C LYS A 617 0.49 -35.00 -10.33
N ASN A 618 1.02 -36.23 -10.28
CA ASN A 618 0.21 -37.38 -9.85
C ASN A 618 0.92 -38.22 -8.79
N ILE A 619 0.48 -38.05 -7.54
CA ILE A 619 0.73 -38.92 -6.37
C ILE A 619 2.22 -39.18 -6.09
N ALA A 620 2.78 -38.44 -5.14
CA ALA A 620 4.12 -38.65 -4.63
C ALA A 620 4.30 -40.08 -4.09
N THR A 621 5.03 -40.91 -4.84
CA THR A 621 5.54 -42.20 -4.36
C THR A 621 7.02 -42.06 -3.94
N PRO A 622 7.51 -42.86 -2.95
CA PRO A 622 8.87 -42.77 -2.40
C PRO A 622 10.04 -42.96 -3.38
N ASP A 623 9.78 -43.31 -4.63
CA ASP A 623 10.77 -43.78 -5.60
C ASP A 623 11.54 -42.66 -6.33
N GLU A 624 11.32 -41.38 -6.00
CA GLU A 624 11.92 -40.21 -6.68
C GLU A 624 12.93 -39.39 -5.83
N ALA A 625 13.55 -40.00 -4.81
CA ALA A 625 14.64 -39.35 -4.08
C ALA A 625 15.88 -39.18 -4.99
N PRO A 626 16.52 -37.99 -5.07
CA PRO A 626 17.69 -37.80 -5.93
C PRO A 626 18.90 -38.62 -5.48
N PHE A 627 18.94 -39.04 -4.21
CA PHE A 627 19.95 -39.92 -3.63
C PHE A 627 19.29 -40.89 -2.65
N SER A 628 19.78 -42.13 -2.57
CA SER A 628 19.26 -43.17 -1.66
C SER A 628 19.54 -42.87 -0.17
N SER A 629 20.50 -41.99 0.11
CA SER A 629 20.92 -41.57 1.45
C SER A 629 21.62 -40.21 1.37
N GLY A 630 21.54 -39.43 2.45
CA GLY A 630 22.34 -38.21 2.63
C GLY A 630 23.54 -38.49 3.53
N TYR A 631 24.68 -37.86 3.25
CA TYR A 631 25.89 -38.04 4.06
C TYR A 631 26.35 -36.76 4.74
N ALA A 632 26.91 -36.89 5.93
CA ALA A 632 27.63 -35.83 6.62
C ALA A 632 29.04 -36.31 7.00
N THR A 633 30.06 -35.48 6.77
CA THR A 633 31.44 -35.75 7.18
C THR A 633 32.16 -34.46 7.56
N THR A 634 33.43 -34.54 7.91
CA THR A 634 34.25 -33.40 8.32
C THR A 634 35.44 -33.20 7.39
N PHE A 635 35.94 -31.96 7.37
CA PHE A 635 37.18 -31.63 6.68
C PHE A 635 38.40 -32.20 7.38
N LYS A 636 38.42 -32.07 8.72
CA LYS A 636 39.51 -32.55 9.59
C LYS A 636 39.17 -33.93 10.18
N PRO A 637 40.13 -34.87 10.20
CA PRO A 637 39.92 -36.18 10.84
C PRO A 637 39.54 -36.09 12.32
N ALA A 638 40.12 -35.13 13.04
CA ALA A 638 39.88 -34.95 14.47
C ALA A 638 38.43 -34.59 14.83
N ASP A 639 37.70 -33.97 13.89
CA ASP A 639 36.32 -33.52 14.13
C ASP A 639 35.30 -34.64 13.86
N LEU A 640 35.65 -35.68 13.11
CA LEU A 640 34.71 -36.74 12.69
C LEU A 640 34.12 -37.53 13.88
N PRO A 641 34.91 -37.96 14.89
CA PRO A 641 34.36 -38.62 16.08
C PRO A 641 33.41 -37.71 16.87
N VAL A 642 33.66 -36.39 16.86
CA VAL A 642 32.79 -35.40 17.51
C VAL A 642 31.48 -35.29 16.75
N LEU A 643 31.53 -35.13 15.41
CA LEU A 643 30.34 -35.06 14.57
C LEU A 643 29.43 -36.28 14.76
N ARG A 644 30.02 -37.50 14.78
CA ARG A 644 29.28 -38.75 15.00
C ARG A 644 28.53 -38.74 16.32
N LYS A 645 29.22 -38.39 17.42
CA LYS A 645 28.59 -38.28 18.75
C LYS A 645 27.50 -37.22 18.80
N VAL A 646 27.74 -36.06 18.20
CA VAL A 646 26.80 -34.93 18.21
C VAL A 646 25.53 -35.27 17.44
N LEU A 647 25.62 -35.91 16.27
CA LEU A 647 24.43 -36.29 15.51
C LEU A 647 23.57 -37.35 16.22
N ASP A 648 24.19 -38.23 17.01
CA ASP A 648 23.49 -39.24 17.84
C ASP A 648 22.79 -38.65 19.08
N TRP A 649 23.17 -37.44 19.53
CA TRP A 649 22.57 -36.82 20.71
C TRP A 649 21.14 -36.37 20.46
N LYS A 650 20.23 -36.62 21.41
CA LYS A 650 18.89 -36.02 21.38
C LYS A 650 18.98 -34.53 21.69
N LEU A 651 18.18 -33.73 21.01
CA LEU A 651 18.10 -32.31 21.32
C LEU A 651 17.40 -32.12 22.67
N PRO A 652 17.92 -31.24 23.55
CA PRO A 652 17.24 -30.95 24.81
C PRO A 652 15.91 -30.21 24.53
N PRO A 653 14.83 -30.51 25.27
CA PRO A 653 13.56 -29.80 25.11
C PRO A 653 13.70 -28.33 25.46
N ILE A 654 12.98 -27.48 24.74
CA ILE A 654 12.91 -26.04 25.01
C ILE A 654 12.09 -25.84 26.27
N ALA A 655 12.69 -25.24 27.30
CA ALA A 655 12.04 -25.11 28.60
C ALA A 655 11.07 -23.92 28.70
N ARG A 656 11.35 -22.83 27.97
CA ARG A 656 10.58 -21.57 28.07
C ARG A 656 10.44 -20.89 26.71
N ALA A 657 9.25 -20.39 26.43
CA ALA A 657 8.97 -19.54 25.28
C ALA A 657 9.50 -18.12 25.52
N LYS A 658 9.96 -17.49 24.46
CA LYS A 658 10.48 -16.12 24.49
C LYS A 658 9.36 -15.13 24.26
N MET A 659 9.32 -14.06 25.05
CA MET A 659 8.28 -13.02 24.99
C MET A 659 8.90 -11.65 24.80
N ASP A 660 8.44 -10.91 23.79
CA ASP A 660 8.86 -9.54 23.60
C ASP A 660 8.19 -8.59 24.59
N ILE A 661 8.93 -7.55 24.99
CA ILE A 661 8.37 -6.43 25.76
C ILE A 661 7.49 -5.61 24.81
N PRO A 662 6.18 -5.46 25.09
CA PRO A 662 5.32 -4.63 24.27
C PRO A 662 5.75 -3.17 24.30
N THR A 663 5.76 -2.50 23.15
CA THR A 663 6.09 -1.06 23.05
C THR A 663 5.23 -0.20 23.95
N ILE A 664 3.94 -0.53 24.09
CA ILE A 664 3.02 0.19 24.97
C ILE A 664 3.49 0.16 26.44
N SER A 665 4.02 -0.98 26.91
CA SER A 665 4.54 -1.10 28.27
C SER A 665 5.80 -0.26 28.50
N LEU A 666 6.63 -0.11 27.46
CA LEU A 666 7.80 0.79 27.50
C LEU A 666 7.36 2.26 27.55
N ILE A 667 6.34 2.65 26.78
CA ILE A 667 5.77 4.00 26.78
C ILE A 667 5.14 4.32 28.15
N GLU A 668 4.34 3.41 28.70
CA GLU A 668 3.74 3.55 30.02
C GLU A 668 4.79 3.67 31.11
N LEU A 669 5.86 2.86 31.05
CA LEU A 669 6.95 2.96 31.99
C LEU A 669 7.72 4.28 31.84
N ALA A 670 7.96 4.73 30.61
CA ALA A 670 8.61 6.02 30.35
C ALA A 670 7.82 7.19 30.95
N ALA A 671 6.48 7.16 30.85
CA ALA A 671 5.61 8.18 31.44
C ALA A 671 5.65 8.23 32.98
N LEU A 672 6.03 7.12 33.63
CA LEU A 672 6.14 7.01 35.10
C LEU A 672 7.51 7.39 35.65
N LEU A 673 8.52 7.50 34.79
CA LEU A 673 9.91 7.74 35.19
C LEU A 673 10.37 9.15 34.75
N THR A 674 11.48 9.63 35.32
CA THR A 674 11.99 10.98 35.05
C THR A 674 12.49 11.14 33.60
N SER A 675 12.39 12.34 33.05
CA SER A 675 12.76 12.72 31.66
C SER A 675 14.25 12.58 31.29
N SER A 676 15.07 11.98 32.16
CA SER A 676 16.51 11.79 31.97
C SER A 676 16.90 10.35 31.61
N LEU A 677 15.94 9.43 31.52
CA LEU A 677 16.21 8.03 31.20
C LEU A 677 16.22 7.81 29.70
N ILE A 678 17.26 7.13 29.25
CA ILE A 678 17.43 6.74 27.86
C ILE A 678 16.72 5.41 27.56
N TYR A 679 16.42 5.13 26.29
CA TYR A 679 15.72 3.91 25.87
C TYR A 679 16.30 2.62 26.49
N GLY A 680 17.64 2.52 26.50
CA GLY A 680 18.31 1.34 27.04
C GLY A 680 18.06 1.10 28.52
N ASP A 681 17.77 2.15 29.30
CA ASP A 681 17.43 2.00 30.72
C ASP A 681 15.98 1.57 30.90
N LEU A 682 15.05 2.05 30.07
CA LEU A 682 13.65 1.61 30.08
C LEU A 682 13.53 0.11 29.82
N VAL A 683 14.25 -0.40 28.82
CA VAL A 683 14.26 -1.83 28.49
C VAL A 683 14.80 -2.66 29.66
N LYS A 684 15.88 -2.23 30.32
CA LYS A 684 16.43 -2.90 31.51
C LYS A 684 15.43 -2.89 32.68
N HIS A 685 14.77 -1.76 32.92
CA HIS A 685 13.77 -1.65 34.00
C HIS A 685 12.56 -2.55 33.72
N CYS A 686 11.99 -2.51 32.50
CA CYS A 686 10.89 -3.40 32.11
C CYS A 686 11.29 -4.87 32.28
N SER A 687 12.47 -5.28 31.80
CA SER A 687 12.95 -6.66 31.92
C SER A 687 13.11 -7.09 33.39
N THR A 688 13.56 -6.18 34.26
CA THR A 688 13.72 -6.45 35.71
C THR A 688 12.38 -6.54 36.44
N LEU A 689 11.39 -5.73 36.03
CA LEU A 689 10.07 -5.67 36.66
C LEU A 689 9.10 -6.73 36.12
N ALA A 690 9.35 -7.26 34.93
CA ALA A 690 8.49 -8.22 34.28
C ALA A 690 8.36 -9.51 35.10
N LYS A 691 7.12 -9.99 35.24
CA LYS A 691 6.78 -11.27 35.89
C LYS A 691 6.12 -12.21 34.88
N PRO A 692 6.90 -12.79 33.95
CA PRO A 692 6.36 -13.72 32.97
C PRO A 692 5.85 -15.01 33.64
N PRO A 693 4.85 -15.69 33.07
CA PRO A 693 4.45 -17.04 33.47
C PRO A 693 5.64 -18.02 33.51
N PRO A 694 5.58 -19.11 34.30
CA PRO A 694 6.70 -20.06 34.45
C PRO A 694 7.22 -20.68 33.14
N SER A 695 6.33 -20.87 32.15
CA SER A 695 6.64 -21.40 30.83
C SER A 695 7.20 -20.36 29.85
N THR A 696 7.38 -19.11 30.27
CA THR A 696 7.87 -18.03 29.41
C THR A 696 9.00 -17.23 30.05
N VAL A 697 9.73 -16.47 29.24
CA VAL A 697 10.79 -15.57 29.68
C VAL A 697 10.87 -14.38 28.72
N VAL A 698 11.18 -13.20 29.24
CA VAL A 698 11.38 -12.01 28.43
C VAL A 698 12.61 -12.20 27.53
N THR A 699 12.50 -11.76 26.27
CA THR A 699 13.60 -11.80 25.30
C THR A 699 14.79 -10.97 25.78
N ASP A 700 15.98 -11.45 25.46
CA ASP A 700 17.19 -10.68 25.72
C ASP A 700 17.27 -9.49 24.75
N SER A 701 17.46 -8.29 25.30
CA SER A 701 17.41 -7.06 24.52
C SER A 701 18.79 -6.59 24.06
N PHE A 702 19.84 -7.42 24.14
CA PHE A 702 21.21 -7.04 23.75
C PHE A 702 21.32 -6.37 22.37
N ASN A 703 20.61 -6.89 21.35
CA ASN A 703 20.65 -6.29 20.02
C ASN A 703 19.97 -4.92 19.97
N LYS A 704 18.85 -4.75 20.69
CA LYS A 704 18.14 -3.46 20.81
C LYS A 704 18.97 -2.44 21.58
N LEU A 705 19.66 -2.87 22.63
CA LEU A 705 20.58 -2.03 23.41
C LEU A 705 21.78 -1.55 22.57
N ALA A 706 22.25 -2.34 21.62
CA ALA A 706 23.40 -2.01 20.78
C ALA A 706 23.13 -0.95 19.70
N ILE A 707 21.86 -0.63 19.45
CA ILE A 707 21.40 0.42 18.51
C ILE A 707 20.59 1.50 19.23
N ALA A 708 20.46 1.43 20.56
CA ALA A 708 19.60 2.29 21.35
C ALA A 708 19.93 3.78 21.17
N ASP A 709 21.22 4.13 21.06
CA ASP A 709 21.71 5.49 20.82
C ASP A 709 21.23 6.06 19.48
N VAL A 710 21.04 5.20 18.49
CA VAL A 710 20.65 5.59 17.14
C VAL A 710 19.13 5.70 17.00
N ILE A 711 18.37 4.83 17.68
CA ILE A 711 16.92 4.74 17.54
C ILE A 711 16.15 5.53 18.61
N GLU A 712 16.85 6.09 19.60
CA GLU A 712 16.26 6.83 20.71
C GLU A 712 15.29 7.95 20.29
N PRO A 713 15.52 8.70 19.20
CA PRO A 713 14.56 9.70 18.75
C PRO A 713 13.21 9.12 18.28
N GLU A 714 13.16 7.86 17.85
CA GLU A 714 11.95 7.20 17.34
C GLU A 714 11.89 5.71 17.73
N ILE A 715 11.80 5.46 19.03
CA ILE A 715 11.89 4.12 19.64
C ILE A 715 10.79 3.17 19.15
N GLY A 716 9.58 3.67 18.91
CA GLY A 716 8.40 2.84 18.66
C GLY A 716 8.56 1.97 17.41
N LEU A 717 8.78 2.61 16.26
CA LEU A 717 8.91 1.94 14.98
C LEU A 717 10.27 1.25 14.80
N LEU A 718 11.36 1.93 15.18
CA LEU A 718 12.72 1.47 14.89
C LEU A 718 13.20 0.34 15.80
N SER A 719 12.53 0.09 16.94
CA SER A 719 12.84 -1.07 17.81
C SER A 719 12.67 -2.42 17.12
N PHE A 720 11.91 -2.48 16.02
CA PHE A 720 11.67 -3.70 15.24
C PHE A 720 12.35 -3.66 13.87
N ALA A 721 13.05 -2.57 13.55
CA ALA A 721 13.71 -2.42 12.27
C ALA A 721 14.92 -3.38 12.17
N PRO A 722 15.15 -4.00 11.00
CA PRO A 722 16.25 -4.94 10.80
C PRO A 722 17.59 -4.21 10.65
N ILE A 723 18.13 -3.67 11.75
CA ILE A 723 19.37 -2.89 11.76
C ILE A 723 20.58 -3.77 12.12
N SER A 724 21.66 -3.63 11.35
CA SER A 724 22.92 -4.32 11.61
C SER A 724 23.70 -3.66 12.75
N SER A 725 23.54 -4.14 13.99
CA SER A 725 24.15 -3.58 15.20
C SER A 725 25.70 -3.61 15.23
N ARG A 726 26.33 -4.37 14.34
CA ARG A 726 27.80 -4.50 14.24
C ARG A 726 28.43 -3.66 13.13
N ASP A 727 27.62 -3.07 12.26
CA ASP A 727 28.09 -2.32 11.10
C ASP A 727 27.98 -0.82 11.38
N GLU A 728 29.12 -0.18 11.66
CA GLU A 728 29.16 1.25 12.00
C GLU A 728 28.71 2.14 10.85
N LYS A 729 28.94 1.75 9.59
CA LYS A 729 28.42 2.49 8.44
C LYS A 729 26.92 2.35 8.32
N ALA A 730 26.38 1.16 8.57
CA ALA A 730 24.92 0.98 8.63
C ALA A 730 24.32 1.87 9.74
N LYS A 731 24.94 1.92 10.93
CA LYS A 731 24.49 2.81 12.01
C LYS A 731 24.54 4.29 11.62
N GLU A 732 25.58 4.71 10.90
CA GLU A 732 25.68 6.07 10.37
C GLU A 732 24.53 6.40 9.43
N VAL A 733 24.20 5.51 8.48
CA VAL A 733 23.03 5.69 7.61
C VAL A 733 21.74 5.77 8.41
N VAL A 734 21.57 4.94 9.44
CA VAL A 734 20.38 5.02 10.31
C VAL A 734 20.34 6.33 11.10
N ARG A 735 21.48 6.85 11.58
CA ARG A 735 21.51 8.17 12.25
C ARG A 735 21.06 9.27 11.30
N ASN A 736 21.64 9.34 10.10
CA ASN A 736 21.24 10.34 9.09
C ASN A 736 19.74 10.22 8.76
N LEU A 737 19.26 8.99 8.62
CA LEU A 737 17.85 8.70 8.37
C LEU A 737 16.95 9.22 9.49
N VAL A 738 17.31 8.94 10.74
CA VAL A 738 16.53 9.36 11.91
C VAL A 738 16.60 10.87 12.08
N ASP A 739 17.76 11.48 11.88
CA ASP A 739 17.95 12.92 11.94
C ASP A 739 17.09 13.63 10.88
N ASP A 740 17.12 13.17 9.63
CA ASP A 740 16.26 13.70 8.55
C ASP A 740 14.78 13.51 8.88
N TYR A 741 14.39 12.32 9.35
CA TYR A 741 13.00 12.05 9.76
C TYR A 741 12.52 12.99 10.87
N VAL A 742 13.33 13.18 11.92
CA VAL A 742 12.98 14.00 13.08
C VAL A 742 12.99 15.49 12.75
N THR A 743 13.94 15.93 11.92
CA THR A 743 14.13 17.35 11.62
C THR A 743 13.28 17.85 10.45
N LEU A 744 13.14 17.04 9.40
CA LEU A 744 12.47 17.40 8.15
C LEU A 744 11.10 16.73 8.00
N GLY A 745 10.80 15.69 8.77
CA GLY A 745 9.60 14.86 8.59
C GLY A 745 9.68 13.91 7.39
N CYS A 746 10.78 13.94 6.64
CA CYS A 746 11.06 13.07 5.51
C CYS A 746 12.57 12.79 5.38
N ALA A 747 12.92 11.60 4.90
CA ALA A 747 14.28 11.18 4.64
C ALA A 747 14.39 10.74 3.17
N ALA A 748 15.11 11.51 2.36
CA ALA A 748 15.38 11.18 0.97
C ALA A 748 16.58 10.23 0.86
N VAL A 749 16.57 9.30 -0.11
CA VAL A 749 17.65 8.31 -0.29
C VAL A 749 19.01 8.99 -0.46
N GLU A 750 19.10 10.06 -1.26
CA GLU A 750 20.36 10.77 -1.46
C GLU A 750 20.89 11.41 -0.16
N SER A 751 20.00 11.94 0.67
CA SER A 751 20.35 12.64 1.91
C SER A 751 20.95 11.69 2.94
N ILE A 752 20.33 10.52 3.14
CA ILE A 752 20.78 9.56 4.15
C ILE A 752 22.18 8.98 3.88
N TYR A 753 22.62 9.00 2.61
CA TYR A 753 23.95 8.54 2.20
C TYR A 753 24.98 9.67 2.08
N SER A 754 24.59 10.93 2.29
CA SER A 754 25.43 12.12 2.02
C SER A 754 26.76 12.14 2.79
N THR A 755 26.82 11.57 3.99
CA THR A 755 28.04 11.48 4.80
C THR A 755 28.85 10.21 4.53
N THR A 756 28.32 9.29 3.72
CA THR A 756 28.92 7.98 3.47
C THR A 756 29.53 7.86 2.08
N ASP A 757 30.48 6.94 1.91
CA ASP A 757 31.09 6.60 0.63
C ASP A 757 30.38 5.45 -0.11
N LEU A 758 29.17 5.08 0.32
CA LEU A 758 28.47 3.88 -0.17
C LEU A 758 27.99 4.04 -1.62
N LEU A 759 27.31 5.15 -1.94
CA LEU A 759 26.84 5.44 -3.30
C LEU A 759 28.01 5.69 -4.26
N LEU A 760 29.08 6.35 -3.80
CA LEU A 760 30.31 6.53 -4.57
C LEU A 760 30.94 5.17 -4.91
N THR A 761 31.02 4.26 -3.94
CA THR A 761 31.55 2.91 -4.16
C THR A 761 30.70 2.15 -5.20
N LEU A 762 29.37 2.32 -5.19
CA LEU A 762 28.48 1.73 -6.20
C LEU A 762 28.80 2.28 -7.60
N GLY A 763 28.94 3.61 -7.73
CA GLY A 763 29.33 4.26 -8.98
C GLY A 763 30.65 3.74 -9.54
N ASP A 764 31.70 3.69 -8.71
CA ASP A 764 33.02 3.17 -9.10
C ASP A 764 32.94 1.72 -9.60
N VAL A 765 32.12 0.88 -8.96
CA VAL A 765 31.93 -0.52 -9.35
C VAL A 765 31.17 -0.62 -10.67
N LEU A 766 30.11 0.17 -10.87
CA LEU A 766 29.35 0.19 -12.12
C LEU A 766 30.21 0.65 -13.30
N GLU A 767 31.01 1.70 -13.13
CA GLU A 767 31.96 2.18 -14.16
C GLU A 767 33.03 1.11 -14.47
N THR A 768 33.56 0.46 -13.43
CA THR A 768 34.50 -0.65 -13.61
C THR A 768 33.87 -1.81 -14.37
N LEU A 769 32.62 -2.18 -14.09
CA LEU A 769 31.93 -3.27 -14.77
C LEU A 769 31.68 -2.95 -16.26
N GLN A 770 31.37 -1.69 -16.59
CA GLN A 770 31.19 -1.24 -17.97
C GLN A 770 32.50 -1.25 -18.79
N THR A 771 33.64 -1.06 -18.13
CA THR A 771 34.97 -1.02 -18.77
C THR A 771 35.64 -2.39 -18.89
N LEU A 772 35.07 -3.44 -18.27
CA LEU A 772 35.59 -4.80 -18.40
C LEU A 772 35.20 -5.40 -19.76
N PRO A 773 36.13 -6.08 -20.46
CA PRO A 773 35.80 -6.78 -21.69
C PRO A 773 34.77 -7.89 -21.40
N PRO A 774 33.84 -8.18 -22.35
CA PRO A 774 32.84 -9.23 -22.16
C PRO A 774 33.54 -10.56 -21.87
N LEU A 775 33.10 -11.24 -20.80
CA LEU A 775 33.57 -12.57 -20.45
C LEU A 775 33.19 -13.53 -21.60
N SER A 776 34.17 -13.94 -22.42
CA SER A 776 33.89 -14.89 -23.51
C SER A 776 33.54 -16.25 -22.92
N GLU A 777 32.32 -16.74 -23.17
CA GLU A 777 31.86 -18.07 -22.76
C GLU A 777 32.59 -19.23 -23.47
N THR A 778 33.45 -18.94 -24.44
CA THR A 778 34.07 -19.92 -25.35
C THR A 778 35.59 -20.10 -25.16
N ALA A 779 36.15 -19.92 -23.96
CA ALA A 779 37.59 -20.11 -23.74
C ALA A 779 37.94 -21.58 -23.45
N ILE A 780 38.70 -22.18 -24.37
CA ILE A 780 39.23 -23.56 -24.34
C ILE A 780 40.06 -23.81 -23.05
N PRO A 781 39.85 -24.93 -22.31
CA PRO A 781 40.58 -25.22 -21.08
C PRO A 781 42.04 -25.55 -21.39
N GLY A 782 42.94 -24.60 -21.17
CA GLY A 782 44.39 -24.83 -21.31
C GLY A 782 45.25 -23.59 -21.56
N LEU A 783 44.65 -22.47 -21.96
CA LEU A 783 45.41 -21.26 -22.34
C LEU A 783 45.00 -19.98 -21.58
N LEU A 784 44.58 -20.08 -20.32
CA LEU A 784 44.39 -18.90 -19.47
C LEU A 784 45.65 -18.62 -18.65
N LYS A 785 46.63 -17.94 -19.27
CA LYS A 785 47.60 -17.14 -18.51
C LYS A 785 46.79 -16.10 -17.73
N LYS A 786 46.71 -16.26 -16.39
CA LYS A 786 46.37 -15.23 -15.39
C LYS A 786 45.61 -14.01 -15.95
N GLN A 787 44.40 -14.19 -16.48
CA GLN A 787 43.45 -13.08 -16.41
C GLN A 787 43.06 -13.01 -14.94
N LYS A 788 43.84 -12.21 -14.19
CA LYS A 788 43.45 -11.76 -12.86
C LYS A 788 42.05 -11.19 -13.03
N VAL A 789 41.03 -11.86 -12.52
CA VAL A 789 39.84 -11.13 -12.08
C VAL A 789 40.41 -9.99 -11.23
N PRO A 790 40.24 -8.72 -11.63
CA PRO A 790 40.95 -7.64 -10.97
C PRO A 790 40.66 -7.72 -9.48
N HIS A 791 41.65 -7.42 -8.65
CA HIS A 791 41.52 -7.33 -7.19
C HIS A 791 40.43 -6.31 -6.75
N LEU A 792 39.74 -5.66 -7.70
CA LEU A 792 38.73 -4.61 -7.57
C LEU A 792 37.33 -5.07 -7.09
N LEU A 793 36.97 -6.36 -7.06
CA LEU A 793 35.58 -6.75 -6.72
C LEU A 793 35.36 -7.26 -5.29
N ILE A 794 36.41 -7.58 -4.52
CA ILE A 794 36.25 -8.14 -3.16
C ILE A 794 36.28 -7.06 -2.07
N ASN A 795 37.13 -6.04 -2.23
CA ASN A 795 37.24 -4.95 -1.28
C ASN A 795 35.97 -4.07 -1.17
N PRO A 796 35.24 -3.76 -2.27
CA PRO A 796 33.99 -3.00 -2.16
C PRO A 796 32.80 -3.85 -1.70
N LEU A 797 32.85 -5.18 -1.80
CA LEU A 797 31.72 -6.07 -1.50
C LEU A 797 31.12 -5.89 -0.08
N PRO A 798 31.90 -5.72 1.01
CA PRO A 798 31.32 -5.39 2.31
C PRO A 798 30.52 -4.10 2.29
N LYS A 799 31.00 -3.05 1.59
CA LYS A 799 30.27 -1.78 1.47
C LYS A 799 29.00 -1.93 0.66
N LEU A 800 29.01 -2.73 -0.42
CA LEU A 800 27.81 -3.03 -1.19
C LEU A 800 26.78 -3.84 -0.40
N GLU A 801 27.23 -4.78 0.44
CA GLU A 801 26.35 -5.50 1.37
C GLU A 801 25.75 -4.57 2.43
N THR A 802 26.53 -3.60 2.94
CA THR A 802 26.04 -2.54 3.84
C THR A 802 24.98 -1.68 3.14
N LEU A 803 25.28 -1.20 1.92
CA LEU A 803 24.37 -0.39 1.10
C LEU A 803 23.06 -1.14 0.84
N HIS A 804 23.14 -2.40 0.41
CA HIS A 804 21.97 -3.23 0.19
C HIS A 804 21.12 -3.34 1.46
N LYS A 805 21.72 -3.61 2.63
CA LYS A 805 20.98 -3.70 3.89
C LYS A 805 20.34 -2.39 4.31
N SER A 806 21.00 -1.26 4.11
CA SER A 806 20.43 0.05 4.42
C SER A 806 19.32 0.46 3.45
N LEU A 807 19.41 0.09 2.17
CA LEU A 807 18.32 0.25 1.20
C LEU A 807 17.12 -0.64 1.54
N VAL A 808 17.36 -1.89 1.93
CA VAL A 808 16.30 -2.78 2.42
C VAL A 808 15.62 -2.21 3.65
N LEU A 809 16.37 -1.62 4.59
CA LEU A 809 15.81 -0.91 5.73
C LEU A 809 14.97 0.31 5.29
N TYR A 810 15.44 1.09 4.31
CA TYR A 810 14.69 2.20 3.75
C TYR A 810 13.35 1.73 3.15
N ILE A 811 13.38 0.65 2.36
CA ILE A 811 12.17 0.04 1.78
C ILE A 811 11.25 -0.44 2.90
N TRP A 812 11.78 -1.12 3.91
CA TRP A 812 11.04 -1.57 5.08
C TRP A 812 10.30 -0.40 5.74
N LEU A 813 10.99 0.72 5.96
CA LEU A 813 10.42 1.95 6.55
C LEU A 813 9.37 2.60 5.63
N SER A 814 9.64 2.68 4.33
CA SER A 814 8.70 3.22 3.36
C SER A 814 7.38 2.44 3.34
N LEU A 815 7.39 1.12 3.57
CA LEU A 815 6.16 0.33 3.67
C LEU A 815 5.33 0.59 4.94
N ARG A 816 5.88 1.31 5.94
CA ARG A 816 5.17 1.74 7.16
C ARG A 816 4.85 3.22 7.15
N LEU A 817 5.75 4.05 6.61
CA LEU A 817 5.70 5.51 6.62
C LEU A 817 5.98 6.06 5.21
N GLU A 818 5.09 5.81 4.26
CA GLU A 818 5.29 6.16 2.83
C GLU A 818 5.58 7.64 2.61
N VAL A 819 4.96 8.53 3.40
CA VAL A 819 5.15 10.00 3.30
C VAL A 819 6.55 10.42 3.74
N SER A 820 7.08 9.78 4.78
CA SER A 820 8.37 10.13 5.36
C SER A 820 9.55 9.47 4.66
N PHE A 821 9.30 8.43 3.87
CA PHE A 821 10.31 7.72 3.06
C PHE A 821 9.83 7.61 1.61
N PRO A 822 9.81 8.74 0.86
CA PRO A 822 9.13 8.84 -0.43
C PRO A 822 9.87 8.10 -1.56
N ASP A 823 11.17 7.86 -1.43
CA ASP A 823 12.03 7.39 -2.51
C ASP A 823 12.07 5.85 -2.62
N ARG A 824 10.95 5.16 -2.31
CA ARG A 824 10.91 3.68 -2.34
C ARG A 824 11.32 3.11 -3.69
N LEU A 825 10.87 3.71 -4.79
CA LEU A 825 11.20 3.25 -6.15
C LEU A 825 12.68 3.46 -6.47
N VAL A 826 13.26 4.58 -6.04
CA VAL A 826 14.69 4.87 -6.21
C VAL A 826 15.54 3.94 -5.36
N ALA A 827 15.07 3.55 -4.18
CA ALA A 827 15.77 2.57 -3.34
C ALA A 827 15.69 1.14 -3.88
N GLN A 828 14.69 0.83 -4.72
CA GLN A 828 14.52 -0.47 -5.38
C GLN A 828 15.35 -0.59 -6.67
N GLU A 829 15.53 0.53 -7.39
CA GLU A 829 16.45 0.65 -8.54
C GLU A 829 17.91 0.58 -8.10
#